data_AF-A0AA41Q095-F1
#
_entry.id   AF-A0AA41Q095-F1
#
_cell.length_a   1.000
_cell.length_b   1.000
_cell.length_c   1.000
_cell.angle_alpha   90.00
_cell.angle_beta   90.00
_cell.angle_gamma   90.00
#
_symmetry.space_group_name_H-M   'P 1'
#
loop_
_entity.id
_entity.type
_entity.pdbx_description
1 polymer ?
#
loop_
_entity_poly.entity_id
_entity_poly.type
_entity_poly.pdbx_seq_one_letter_code
_entity_poly.pdbx_strand_id
1 'polypeptide(L)'
;MLHDALVLGTAGDLPLLEKTAVSAVRGMRGARTAVIGDAAHAGFDPADVSLAGRDYLYALAASDTPFRPAAVLLLGGHSSRLAIGPGGPASAAAADRAPDDAAWTVVECEGGASHALLADFADWLDALPDAVRLAPWAADHLRELALQLTERHITAPTGAGPEARLLHNLGGPLIDGLPSGPVDELHVYAGVIEPGAAALRALVARLDPAHVVLGLRPQWPADQRDAALAALTGRTSAVRYLAPGELRRGQVAQWRIGDRWFSLTGSAELTEAALTRSVADGGNCELAVVLPGAKASTLAQEGLAADAVAEPLPVRDAAAPVLLGAAAEGGSLRVALAGAGTAAVTIAVSPDASAGSWRTVGTVPAGRAEHVLAAEVAPGTAVRASSPRADGGSADSAVVYAYGAAQAAQRAASAGAAAARVAAAPAVPVTPVAPVAPVAPVAPAAPVATPAPAAVAPATSATAAAAAAAPVSSASVTPAAIAPAVAPRPVAAPEPVRPVSAYASSGTDSLIGDDDAEPSEALLELLVEHAELEELLDSFRSSGWSVAYDDGLWELSGTWTNPVPVAARAAEQIGRIVPGSTLLRAQGKSTWVFLAWDAPDLAMLLSNQQIWRSYTFAAPSSPANSFASGDIAGAPSLKSPRAKGAPPALARILEAAGLEYTELLDLLYA
;
A
#
# COMPACT_ATOMS: atom_id res chain seq x y z
N MET A 1 6.47 -28.05 3.08
CA MET A 1 5.96 -27.78 1.70
C MET A 1 4.74 -26.91 1.83
N LEU A 2 4.64 -25.81 1.07
CA LEU A 2 3.45 -24.95 1.03
C LEU A 2 2.39 -25.60 0.12
N HIS A 3 1.13 -25.60 0.55
CA HIS A 3 0.01 -26.20 -0.18
C HIS A 3 -1.02 -25.15 -0.58
N ASP A 4 -1.32 -24.20 0.30
CA ASP A 4 -2.31 -23.17 0.08
C ASP A 4 -1.79 -21.80 0.54
N ALA A 5 -2.20 -20.76 -0.18
CA ALA A 5 -1.99 -19.36 0.16
C ALA A 5 -3.29 -18.58 -0.04
N LEU A 6 -3.74 -17.86 0.98
CA LEU A 6 -4.93 -17.01 0.91
C LEU A 6 -4.56 -15.58 1.25
N VAL A 7 -5.06 -14.64 0.45
CA VAL A 7 -4.89 -13.20 0.61
C VAL A 7 -6.27 -12.56 0.65
N LEU A 8 -6.59 -11.86 1.74
CA LEU A 8 -7.83 -11.12 1.95
C LEU A 8 -7.51 -9.63 2.13
N GLY A 9 -8.26 -8.76 1.44
CA GLY A 9 -8.07 -7.31 1.51
C GLY A 9 -9.21 -6.53 0.87
N THR A 10 -9.30 -5.22 1.13
CA THR A 10 -10.28 -4.33 0.49
C THR A 10 -9.95 -4.08 -0.97
N ALA A 11 -8.79 -3.50 -1.24
CA ALA A 11 -8.28 -3.27 -2.59
C ALA A 11 -7.11 -4.22 -2.86
N GLY A 12 -7.22 -5.03 -3.90
CA GLY A 12 -6.11 -5.83 -4.40
C GLY A 12 -5.46 -5.15 -5.59
N ASP A 13 -4.26 -4.59 -5.45
CA ASP A 13 -3.39 -4.36 -6.60
C ASP A 13 -2.91 -5.73 -7.09
N LEU A 14 -3.71 -6.34 -7.98
CA LEU A 14 -3.40 -7.64 -8.56
C LEU A 14 -2.07 -7.62 -9.32
N PRO A 15 -1.73 -6.60 -10.14
CA PRO A 15 -0.40 -6.49 -10.74
C PRO A 15 0.76 -6.57 -9.73
N LEU A 16 0.67 -5.82 -8.63
CA LEU A 16 1.68 -5.86 -7.56
C LEU A 16 1.74 -7.24 -6.89
N LEU A 17 0.59 -7.83 -6.58
CA LEU A 17 0.52 -9.18 -6.01
C LEU A 17 1.10 -10.23 -6.95
N GLU A 18 0.84 -10.14 -8.25
CA GLU A 18 1.39 -11.04 -9.26
C GLU A 18 2.92 -10.96 -9.30
N LYS A 19 3.46 -9.74 -9.26
CA LYS A 19 4.91 -9.48 -9.27
C LYS A 19 5.60 -9.94 -8.00
N THR A 20 4.95 -9.82 -6.84
CA THR A 20 5.56 -10.05 -5.53
C THR A 20 5.16 -11.40 -4.94
N ALA A 21 3.93 -11.49 -4.41
CA ALA A 21 3.45 -12.62 -3.62
C ALA A 21 3.16 -13.86 -4.47
N VAL A 22 2.39 -13.75 -5.54
CA VAL A 22 1.98 -14.90 -6.37
C VAL A 22 3.20 -15.53 -7.02
N SER A 23 4.12 -14.73 -7.55
CA SER A 23 5.38 -15.23 -8.12
C SER A 23 6.24 -15.98 -7.10
N ALA A 24 6.37 -15.45 -5.88
CA ALA A 24 7.09 -16.12 -4.80
C ALA A 24 6.43 -17.45 -4.38
N VAL A 25 5.11 -17.46 -4.19
CA VAL A 25 4.33 -18.65 -3.83
C VAL A 25 4.39 -19.72 -4.93
N ARG A 26 4.34 -19.32 -6.20
CA ARG A 26 4.51 -20.25 -7.34
C ARG A 26 5.89 -20.90 -7.35
N GLY A 27 6.94 -20.14 -7.04
CA GLY A 27 8.30 -20.64 -6.86
C GLY A 27 8.40 -21.74 -5.78
N MET A 28 7.49 -21.73 -4.80
CA MET A 28 7.40 -22.72 -3.72
C MET A 28 6.60 -23.97 -4.10
N ARG A 29 6.85 -24.51 -5.30
CA ARG A 29 6.28 -25.77 -5.83
C ARG A 29 4.74 -25.80 -5.89
N GLY A 30 4.12 -24.74 -6.43
CA GLY A 30 2.75 -24.81 -6.96
C GLY A 30 1.63 -24.90 -5.91
N ALA A 31 1.76 -24.20 -4.78
CA ALA A 31 0.65 -24.00 -3.86
C ALA A 31 -0.56 -23.38 -4.56
N ARG A 32 -1.77 -23.77 -4.15
CA ARG A 32 -3.00 -23.12 -4.59
C ARG A 32 -3.06 -21.73 -3.97
N THR A 33 -3.30 -20.72 -4.77
CA THR A 33 -3.40 -19.35 -4.28
C THR A 33 -4.80 -18.81 -4.52
N ALA A 34 -5.35 -18.10 -3.54
CA ALA A 34 -6.59 -17.35 -3.65
C ALA A 34 -6.39 -15.91 -3.16
N VAL A 35 -6.98 -14.97 -3.90
CA VAL A 35 -7.05 -13.55 -3.57
C VAL A 35 -8.52 -13.15 -3.58
N ILE A 36 -9.02 -12.66 -2.44
CA ILE A 36 -10.41 -12.20 -2.32
C ILE A 36 -10.41 -10.72 -1.93
N GLY A 37 -11.01 -9.91 -2.80
CA GLY A 37 -11.12 -8.45 -2.67
C GLY A 37 -12.54 -7.97 -2.40
N ASP A 38 -12.71 -6.70 -2.04
CA ASP A 38 -14.02 -6.05 -2.03
C ASP A 38 -14.48 -5.73 -3.47
N ALA A 39 -15.69 -6.15 -3.82
CA ALA A 39 -16.28 -5.87 -5.12
C ALA A 39 -16.44 -4.36 -5.42
N ALA A 40 -16.54 -3.53 -4.37
CA ALA A 40 -16.61 -2.08 -4.51
C ALA A 40 -15.23 -1.43 -4.77
N HIS A 41 -14.13 -2.14 -4.54
CA HIS A 41 -12.76 -1.60 -4.55
C HIS A 41 -11.80 -2.34 -5.49
N ALA A 42 -12.32 -2.98 -6.54
CA ALA A 42 -11.51 -3.59 -7.59
C ALA A 42 -10.91 -2.52 -8.53
N GLY A 43 -9.87 -1.82 -8.05
CA GLY A 43 -9.29 -0.64 -8.69
C GLY A 43 -7.92 -0.87 -9.34
N PHE A 44 -7.82 -1.78 -10.30
CA PHE A 44 -6.61 -1.99 -11.13
C PHE A 44 -6.98 -1.99 -12.62
N ASP A 45 -6.00 -1.73 -13.50
CA ASP A 45 -6.21 -1.94 -14.94
C ASP A 45 -6.27 -3.45 -15.21
N PRO A 46 -7.40 -3.99 -15.69
CA PRO A 46 -7.52 -5.42 -15.92
C PRO A 46 -6.55 -5.96 -16.99
N ALA A 47 -6.00 -5.11 -17.86
CA ALA A 47 -5.03 -5.48 -18.88
C ALA A 47 -3.63 -5.80 -18.30
N ASP A 48 -3.32 -5.27 -17.10
CA ASP A 48 -2.05 -5.50 -16.42
C ASP A 48 -2.02 -6.81 -15.61
N VAL A 49 -3.13 -7.54 -15.58
CA VAL A 49 -3.30 -8.79 -14.83
C VAL A 49 -3.22 -9.97 -15.78
N SER A 50 -2.26 -10.86 -15.53
CA SER A 50 -1.91 -11.92 -16.47
C SER A 50 -2.09 -13.34 -15.93
N LEU A 51 -2.10 -13.47 -14.60
CA LEU A 51 -2.10 -14.76 -13.89
C LEU A 51 -3.44 -15.05 -13.18
N ALA A 52 -4.29 -14.05 -12.92
CA ALA A 52 -5.62 -14.26 -12.32
C ALA A 52 -6.45 -15.26 -13.13
N GLY A 53 -7.14 -16.19 -12.45
CA GLY A 53 -7.91 -17.26 -13.08
C GLY A 53 -7.05 -18.37 -13.72
N ARG A 54 -5.81 -18.06 -14.12
CA ARG A 54 -4.83 -19.02 -14.64
C ARG A 54 -4.08 -19.71 -13.52
N ASP A 55 -3.47 -18.96 -12.61
CA ASP A 55 -2.55 -19.49 -11.58
C ASP A 55 -3.09 -19.32 -10.16
N TYR A 56 -4.03 -18.41 -9.96
CA TYR A 56 -4.71 -18.23 -8.68
C TYR A 56 -6.19 -17.93 -8.87
N LEU A 57 -6.98 -18.24 -7.84
CA LEU A 57 -8.37 -17.85 -7.75
C LEU A 57 -8.43 -16.36 -7.39
N TYR A 58 -9.01 -15.55 -8.27
CA TYR A 58 -9.42 -14.19 -7.91
C TYR A 58 -10.94 -14.17 -7.78
N ALA A 59 -11.41 -13.71 -6.62
CA ALA A 59 -12.84 -13.57 -6.35
C ALA A 59 -13.12 -12.24 -5.65
N LEU A 60 -14.36 -11.78 -5.78
CA LEU A 60 -14.83 -10.58 -5.12
C LEU A 60 -15.88 -10.94 -4.08
N ALA A 61 -15.81 -10.28 -2.92
CA ALA A 61 -16.81 -10.31 -1.87
C ALA A 61 -17.69 -9.07 -1.99
N ALA A 62 -19.00 -9.24 -1.80
CA ALA A 62 -19.93 -8.11 -1.75
C ALA A 62 -20.78 -8.16 -0.48
N SER A 63 -20.78 -7.03 0.22
CA SER A 63 -21.67 -6.69 1.32
C SER A 63 -22.33 -5.34 1.03
N ASP A 64 -23.26 -4.92 1.87
CA ASP A 64 -23.89 -3.60 1.76
C ASP A 64 -22.97 -2.49 2.30
N THR A 65 -21.95 -2.90 3.05
CA THR A 65 -20.85 -2.12 3.61
C THR A 65 -19.51 -2.63 3.07
N PRO A 66 -18.41 -1.88 3.25
CA PRO A 66 -17.08 -2.30 2.84
C PRO A 66 -16.64 -3.68 3.39
N PHE A 67 -16.01 -4.48 2.52
CA PHE A 67 -15.30 -5.70 2.91
C PHE A 67 -13.85 -5.36 3.22
N ARG A 68 -13.46 -5.40 4.51
CA ARG A 68 -12.16 -4.93 4.98
C ARG A 68 -11.29 -5.91 5.78
N PRO A 69 -11.46 -7.25 5.71
CA PRO A 69 -10.49 -8.11 6.37
C PRO A 69 -9.12 -7.95 5.70
N ALA A 70 -8.06 -7.83 6.51
CA ALA A 70 -6.69 -7.77 6.04
C ALA A 70 -5.91 -8.94 6.63
N ALA A 71 -5.83 -10.02 5.86
CA ALA A 71 -5.22 -11.27 6.31
C ALA A 71 -4.44 -11.97 5.19
N VAL A 72 -3.34 -12.62 5.58
CA VAL A 72 -2.56 -13.52 4.72
C VAL A 72 -2.37 -14.84 5.46
N LEU A 73 -2.80 -15.95 4.84
CA LEU A 73 -2.59 -17.30 5.33
C LEU A 73 -1.65 -18.04 4.38
N LEU A 74 -0.60 -18.64 4.94
CA LEU A 74 0.27 -19.59 4.26
C LEU A 74 0.14 -20.94 4.96
N LEU A 75 -0.34 -21.95 4.25
CA LEU A 75 -0.63 -23.26 4.80
C LEU A 75 0.21 -24.32 4.10
N GLY A 76 1.15 -24.92 4.82
CA GLY A 76 1.96 -26.04 4.38
C GLY A 76 1.68 -27.32 5.16
N GLY A 77 2.24 -28.46 4.77
CA GLY A 77 1.87 -29.77 5.36
C GLY A 77 2.13 -29.90 6.87
N HIS A 78 3.18 -29.24 7.39
CA HIS A 78 3.54 -29.24 8.81
C HIS A 78 3.78 -27.84 9.38
N SER A 79 3.49 -26.79 8.60
CA SER A 79 3.67 -25.43 9.04
C SER A 79 2.53 -24.54 8.56
N SER A 80 2.20 -23.53 9.34
CA SER A 80 1.22 -22.50 8.98
C SER A 80 1.71 -21.15 9.44
N ARG A 81 1.44 -20.12 8.65
CA ARG A 81 1.64 -18.73 9.02
C ARG A 81 0.38 -17.96 8.75
N LEU A 82 -0.10 -17.22 9.74
CA LEU A 82 -1.24 -16.32 9.62
C LEU A 82 -0.77 -14.92 10.00
N ALA A 83 -0.97 -13.96 9.10
CA ALA A 83 -0.72 -12.55 9.34
C ALA A 83 -2.05 -11.79 9.27
N ILE A 84 -2.33 -10.94 10.26
CA ILE A 84 -3.52 -10.06 10.31
C ILE A 84 -3.04 -8.63 10.56
N GLY A 85 -3.54 -7.67 9.79
CA GLY A 85 -3.03 -6.29 9.81
C GLY A 85 -4.08 -5.21 9.54
N PRO A 86 -3.65 -3.93 9.46
CA PRO A 86 -4.50 -2.76 9.22
C PRO A 86 -5.12 -2.61 7.83
N GLY A 87 -4.51 -3.20 6.82
CA GLY A 87 -4.75 -2.79 5.44
C GLY A 87 -4.51 -3.93 4.47
N GLY A 88 -5.10 -3.80 3.28
CA GLY A 88 -4.96 -4.79 2.23
C GLY A 88 -3.48 -5.09 1.99
N PRO A 89 -3.04 -6.36 1.96
CA PRO A 89 -1.65 -6.78 1.76
C PRO A 89 -1.08 -6.41 0.36
N ALA A 90 -1.82 -5.61 -0.40
CA ALA A 90 -1.67 -5.35 -1.82
C ALA A 90 -2.06 -3.91 -2.20
N SER A 91 -2.08 -2.94 -1.29
CA SER A 91 -2.36 -1.56 -1.73
C SER A 91 -1.11 -0.97 -2.38
N ALA A 92 -1.20 -0.53 -3.65
CA ALA A 92 -0.16 0.29 -4.30
C ALA A 92 0.23 1.51 -3.45
N ALA A 93 -0.74 2.04 -2.70
CA ALA A 93 -0.56 3.09 -1.69
C ALA A 93 0.45 2.74 -0.58
N ALA A 94 0.84 1.48 -0.40
CA ALA A 94 1.88 1.04 0.54
C ALA A 94 3.29 1.05 -0.09
N ALA A 95 3.41 1.10 -1.43
CA ALA A 95 4.70 1.17 -2.12
C ALA A 95 5.19 2.61 -2.34
N ASP A 96 4.27 3.57 -2.47
CA ASP A 96 4.57 5.00 -2.67
C ASP A 96 4.67 5.83 -1.38
N ARG A 97 4.31 5.27 -0.23
CA ARG A 97 4.45 5.91 1.08
C ARG A 97 5.72 5.43 1.76
N ALA A 98 6.37 6.30 2.54
CA ALA A 98 7.38 5.86 3.52
C ALA A 98 6.85 4.63 4.26
N PRO A 99 7.69 3.62 4.59
CA PRO A 99 7.23 2.32 5.08
C PRO A 99 6.20 2.53 6.18
N ASP A 100 4.93 2.27 5.84
CA ASP A 100 3.79 2.46 6.73
C ASP A 100 4.11 1.64 8.01
N ASP A 101 4.22 2.27 9.18
CA ASP A 101 4.44 1.58 10.48
C ASP A 101 3.13 0.87 10.89
N ALA A 102 2.71 -0.05 10.02
CA ALA A 102 1.52 -0.86 10.08
C ALA A 102 1.82 -2.13 10.87
N ALA A 103 1.23 -2.25 12.06
CA ALA A 103 1.47 -3.39 12.91
C ALA A 103 0.72 -4.63 12.38
N TRP A 104 1.47 -5.61 11.87
CA TRP A 104 0.94 -6.94 11.55
C TRP A 104 1.12 -7.88 12.72
N THR A 105 0.05 -8.56 13.11
CA THR A 105 0.13 -9.71 14.02
C THR A 105 0.43 -10.94 13.20
N VAL A 106 1.57 -11.59 13.44
CA VAL A 106 1.97 -12.81 12.75
C VAL A 106 2.04 -13.97 13.74
N VAL A 107 1.33 -15.05 13.43
CA VAL A 107 1.40 -16.32 14.13
C VAL A 107 2.07 -17.33 13.22
N GLU A 108 3.15 -17.94 13.73
CA GLU A 108 3.87 -19.01 13.04
C GLU A 108 3.72 -20.32 13.83
N CYS A 109 3.38 -21.39 13.12
CA CYS A 109 3.31 -22.73 13.67
C CYS A 109 4.16 -23.66 12.81
N GLU A 110 4.99 -24.49 13.45
CA GLU A 110 5.85 -25.47 12.80
C GLU A 110 5.67 -26.86 13.43
N GLY A 111 6.16 -27.90 12.75
CA GLY A 111 6.13 -29.27 13.27
C GLY A 111 4.73 -29.84 13.52
N GLY A 112 3.71 -29.32 12.83
CA GLY A 112 2.31 -29.70 13.06
C GLY A 112 1.68 -29.05 14.31
N ALA A 113 2.35 -28.09 14.94
CA ALA A 113 1.75 -27.28 15.99
C ALA A 113 0.55 -26.46 15.47
N SER A 114 -0.28 -26.01 16.39
CA SER A 114 -1.38 -25.08 16.12
C SER A 114 -1.43 -24.00 17.19
N HIS A 115 -2.17 -22.95 16.90
CA HIS A 115 -2.37 -21.78 17.76
C HIS A 115 -3.87 -21.47 17.83
N ALA A 116 -4.36 -20.97 18.96
CA ALA A 116 -5.78 -20.62 19.13
C ALA A 116 -6.28 -19.65 18.05
N LEU A 117 -5.48 -18.62 17.73
CA LEU A 117 -5.75 -17.71 16.61
C LEU A 117 -5.98 -18.40 15.25
N LEU A 118 -5.34 -19.54 14.96
CA LEU A 118 -5.61 -20.30 13.73
C LEU A 118 -6.97 -21.00 13.78
N ALA A 119 -7.39 -21.46 14.96
CA ALA A 119 -8.72 -22.04 15.18
C ALA A 119 -9.81 -20.97 15.06
N ASP A 120 -9.64 -19.83 15.74
CA ASP A 120 -10.59 -18.71 15.63
C ASP A 120 -10.70 -18.22 14.17
N PHE A 121 -9.57 -18.20 13.44
CA PHE A 121 -9.57 -17.86 12.01
C PHE A 121 -10.24 -18.92 11.14
N ALA A 122 -10.13 -20.21 11.50
CA ALA A 122 -10.86 -21.28 10.83
C ALA A 122 -12.38 -21.10 10.99
N ASP A 123 -12.85 -20.86 12.21
CA ASP A 123 -14.26 -20.61 12.50
C ASP A 123 -14.78 -19.39 11.72
N TRP A 124 -13.97 -18.33 11.66
CA TRP A 124 -14.30 -17.14 10.87
C TRP A 124 -14.38 -17.43 9.36
N LEU A 125 -13.43 -18.19 8.80
CA LEU A 125 -13.45 -18.58 7.38
C LEU A 125 -14.66 -19.44 7.02
N ASP A 126 -15.10 -20.32 7.92
CA ASP A 126 -16.28 -21.17 7.71
C ASP A 126 -17.58 -20.34 7.71
N ALA A 127 -17.68 -19.37 8.62
CA ALA A 127 -18.84 -18.50 8.77
C ALA A 127 -18.90 -17.35 7.75
N LEU A 128 -17.76 -16.94 7.17
CA LEU A 128 -17.69 -15.79 6.28
C LEU A 128 -18.66 -15.85 5.09
N PRO A 129 -18.81 -16.97 4.35
CA PRO A 129 -19.72 -17.04 3.22
C PRO A 129 -21.20 -16.87 3.56
N ASP A 130 -21.58 -16.96 4.84
CA ASP A 130 -22.96 -16.74 5.29
C ASP A 130 -23.22 -15.25 5.60
N ALA A 131 -22.17 -14.47 5.85
CA ALA A 131 -22.24 -13.05 6.18
C ALA A 131 -21.98 -12.13 4.96
N VAL A 132 -21.18 -12.58 4.00
CA VAL A 132 -20.86 -11.82 2.78
C VAL A 132 -21.13 -12.64 1.53
N ARG A 133 -21.51 -11.97 0.44
CA ARG A 133 -21.85 -12.63 -0.81
C ARG A 133 -20.57 -12.93 -1.59
N LEU A 134 -20.37 -14.21 -1.90
CA LEU A 134 -19.22 -14.73 -2.63
C LEU A 134 -19.67 -15.62 -3.80
N ALA A 135 -18.79 -15.81 -4.77
CA ALA A 135 -19.00 -16.87 -5.75
C ALA A 135 -18.94 -18.25 -5.05
N PRO A 136 -19.78 -19.24 -5.41
CA PRO A 136 -19.85 -20.52 -4.70
C PRO A 136 -18.52 -21.24 -4.56
N TRP A 137 -17.70 -21.29 -5.62
CA TRP A 137 -16.38 -21.93 -5.57
C TRP A 137 -15.37 -21.18 -4.70
N ALA A 138 -15.54 -19.87 -4.50
CA ALA A 138 -14.72 -19.12 -3.55
C ALA A 138 -15.14 -19.45 -2.11
N ALA A 139 -16.45 -19.50 -1.84
CA ALA A 139 -16.98 -19.94 -0.55
C ALA A 139 -16.53 -21.37 -0.20
N ASP A 140 -16.61 -22.30 -1.15
CA ASP A 140 -16.14 -23.69 -0.96
C ASP A 140 -14.64 -23.75 -0.66
N HIS A 141 -13.83 -22.93 -1.34
CA HIS A 141 -12.40 -22.86 -1.05
C HIS A 141 -12.10 -22.34 0.36
N LEU A 142 -12.83 -21.33 0.84
CA LEU A 142 -12.67 -20.82 2.21
C LEU A 142 -13.05 -21.88 3.26
N ARG A 143 -14.15 -22.60 3.05
CA ARG A 143 -14.58 -23.70 3.93
C ARG A 143 -13.58 -24.87 3.92
N GLU A 144 -12.97 -25.15 2.77
CA GLU A 144 -11.89 -26.14 2.68
C GLU A 144 -10.68 -25.73 3.54
N LEU A 145 -10.25 -24.47 3.46
CA LEU A 145 -9.16 -23.95 4.29
C LEU A 145 -9.52 -23.95 5.79
N ALA A 146 -10.75 -23.58 6.13
CA ALA A 146 -11.27 -23.67 7.50
C ALA A 146 -11.19 -25.09 8.04
N LEU A 147 -11.63 -26.09 7.26
CA LEU A 147 -11.54 -27.49 7.63
C LEU A 147 -10.10 -27.93 7.87
N GLN A 148 -9.17 -27.59 6.99
CA GLN A 148 -7.75 -27.95 7.15
C GLN A 148 -7.11 -27.32 8.40
N LEU A 149 -7.46 -26.07 8.72
CA LEU A 149 -6.99 -25.40 9.94
C LEU A 149 -7.60 -26.03 11.20
N THR A 150 -8.88 -26.38 11.16
CA THR A 150 -9.60 -27.06 12.24
C THR A 150 -9.00 -28.43 12.53
N GLU A 151 -8.79 -29.25 11.50
CA GLU A 151 -8.15 -30.56 11.61
C GLU A 151 -6.74 -30.45 12.22
N ARG A 152 -5.96 -29.46 11.77
CA ARG A 152 -4.65 -29.18 12.36
C ARG A 152 -4.74 -28.82 13.83
N HIS A 153 -5.68 -27.95 14.20
CA HIS A 153 -5.83 -27.55 15.59
C HIS A 153 -6.20 -28.72 16.50
N ILE A 154 -7.14 -29.57 16.08
CA ILE A 154 -7.57 -30.75 16.85
C ILE A 154 -6.45 -31.78 17.00
N THR A 155 -5.59 -31.92 15.99
CA THR A 155 -4.51 -32.92 15.98
C THR A 155 -3.18 -32.42 16.54
N ALA A 156 -3.05 -31.11 16.76
CA ALA A 156 -1.82 -30.51 17.26
C ALA A 156 -1.52 -30.97 18.71
N PRO A 157 -0.24 -31.15 19.06
CA PRO A 157 0.14 -31.33 20.46
C PRO A 157 -0.35 -30.13 21.28
N THR A 158 -0.97 -30.38 22.43
CA THR A 158 -1.36 -29.33 23.37
C THR A 158 -0.13 -28.51 23.78
N GLY A 159 -0.05 -27.28 23.26
CA GLY A 159 0.95 -26.29 23.63
C GLY A 159 0.28 -25.09 24.29
N ALA A 160 0.89 -24.59 25.37
CA ALA A 160 0.51 -23.31 25.96
C ALA A 160 1.04 -22.18 25.06
N GLY A 161 0.23 -21.76 24.08
CA GLY A 161 0.46 -20.53 23.34
C GLY A 161 -0.05 -19.30 24.12
N PRO A 162 0.42 -18.08 23.79
CA PRO A 162 -0.15 -16.86 24.34
C PRO A 162 -1.65 -16.77 24.02
N GLU A 163 -2.43 -16.14 24.92
CA GLU A 163 -3.90 -16.02 24.82
C GLU A 163 -4.36 -15.01 23.74
N ALA A 164 -3.70 -14.96 22.58
CA ALA A 164 -4.17 -14.13 21.48
C ALA A 164 -5.51 -14.66 20.95
N ARG A 165 -6.45 -13.75 20.70
CA ARG A 165 -7.81 -14.06 20.25
C ARG A 165 -8.17 -13.26 19.01
N LEU A 166 -8.79 -13.92 18.04
CA LEU A 166 -9.38 -13.23 16.90
C LEU A 166 -10.73 -12.65 17.31
N LEU A 167 -10.97 -11.40 16.94
CA LEU A 167 -12.27 -10.75 17.00
C LEU A 167 -12.72 -10.43 15.57
N HIS A 168 -14.02 -10.52 15.36
CA HIS A 168 -14.67 -10.21 14.08
C HIS A 168 -16.10 -9.76 14.35
N ASN A 169 -16.78 -9.23 13.33
CA ASN A 169 -18.15 -8.73 13.46
C ASN A 169 -19.19 -9.38 12.53
N LEU A 170 -18.95 -10.62 12.08
CA LEU A 170 -19.88 -11.32 11.19
C LEU A 170 -21.31 -11.44 11.79
N GLY A 171 -21.42 -11.95 13.02
CA GLY A 171 -22.72 -12.21 13.67
C GLY A 171 -23.10 -11.23 14.79
N GLY A 172 -22.20 -10.35 15.20
CA GLY A 172 -22.41 -9.39 16.28
C GLY A 172 -21.34 -8.29 16.27
N PRO A 173 -21.50 -7.21 17.04
CA PRO A 173 -20.50 -6.15 17.17
C PRO A 173 -19.12 -6.67 17.60
N LEU A 174 -18.04 -6.15 17.00
CA LEU A 174 -16.67 -6.52 17.37
C LEU A 174 -16.38 -6.19 18.85
N ILE A 175 -16.92 -5.07 19.33
CA ILE A 175 -16.74 -4.56 20.70
C ILE A 175 -17.25 -5.53 21.77
N ASP A 176 -18.19 -6.42 21.44
CA ASP A 176 -18.74 -7.38 22.40
C ASP A 176 -17.70 -8.43 22.80
N GLY A 177 -16.74 -8.71 21.91
CA GLY A 177 -15.60 -9.59 22.17
C GLY A 177 -14.51 -9.00 23.07
N LEU A 178 -14.56 -7.68 23.37
CA LEU A 178 -13.68 -7.04 24.35
C LEU A 178 -14.16 -7.34 25.79
N PRO A 179 -13.30 -7.25 26.81
CA PRO A 179 -13.74 -7.43 28.19
C PRO A 179 -14.73 -6.35 28.64
N SER A 180 -15.62 -6.70 29.59
CA SER A 180 -16.36 -5.71 30.38
C SER A 180 -15.42 -5.11 31.43
N GLY A 181 -15.43 -3.78 31.55
CA GLY A 181 -14.67 -3.05 32.57
C GLY A 181 -15.02 -3.40 34.02
N PRO A 182 -14.28 -2.82 34.99
CA PRO A 182 -13.35 -1.70 34.82
C PRO A 182 -11.94 -2.10 34.35
N VAL A 183 -11.29 -1.20 33.63
CA VAL A 183 -9.85 -1.27 33.31
C VAL A 183 -9.12 -0.10 33.97
N ASP A 184 -7.84 -0.27 34.29
CA ASP A 184 -7.07 0.78 34.97
C ASP A 184 -6.76 1.95 34.03
N GLU A 185 -6.44 1.64 32.79
CA GLU A 185 -5.98 2.61 31.81
C GLU A 185 -6.36 2.16 30.40
N LEU A 186 -6.82 3.11 29.58
CA LEU A 186 -7.15 2.92 28.17
C LEU A 186 -6.38 3.93 27.33
N HIS A 187 -5.58 3.46 26.39
CA HIS A 187 -4.94 4.29 25.38
C HIS A 187 -5.65 4.08 24.05
N VAL A 188 -6.06 5.17 23.40
CA VAL A 188 -6.71 5.13 22.10
C VAL A 188 -5.90 5.97 21.12
N TYR A 189 -5.44 5.33 20.06
CA TYR A 189 -4.70 5.94 18.96
C TYR A 189 -5.36 5.42 17.69
N ALA A 190 -6.13 6.25 16.98
CA ALA A 190 -6.83 5.81 15.77
C ALA A 190 -6.49 6.74 14.61
N GLY A 191 -6.29 6.18 13.42
CA GLY A 191 -6.06 6.98 12.21
C GLY A 191 -7.31 7.71 11.74
N VAL A 192 -8.46 7.14 12.06
CA VAL A 192 -9.79 7.62 11.70
C VAL A 192 -10.66 7.58 12.95
N ILE A 193 -11.38 8.67 13.19
CA ILE A 193 -12.50 8.76 14.13
C ILE A 193 -13.69 9.30 13.33
N GLU A 194 -14.87 8.75 13.54
CA GLU A 194 -16.06 9.31 12.88
C GLU A 194 -16.47 10.66 13.50
N PRO A 195 -17.15 11.56 12.76
CA PRO A 195 -17.50 12.90 13.25
C PRO A 195 -18.26 12.92 14.58
N GLY A 196 -19.01 11.87 14.89
CA GLY A 196 -19.76 11.75 16.14
C GLY A 196 -19.02 11.05 17.28
N ALA A 197 -17.86 10.42 17.05
CA ALA A 197 -17.11 9.63 18.04
C ALA A 197 -17.97 8.60 18.82
N ALA A 198 -18.95 7.96 18.18
CA ALA A 198 -19.85 7.01 18.83
C ALA A 198 -19.12 5.72 19.21
N ALA A 199 -18.24 5.23 18.34
CA ALA A 199 -17.38 4.08 18.64
C ALA A 199 -16.43 4.33 19.82
N LEU A 200 -15.87 5.53 19.95
CA LEU A 200 -15.05 5.90 21.11
C LEU A 200 -15.87 5.87 22.39
N ARG A 201 -17.09 6.44 22.39
CA ARG A 201 -18.00 6.36 23.54
C ARG A 201 -18.34 4.92 23.90
N ALA A 202 -18.64 4.09 22.91
CA ALA A 202 -18.94 2.68 23.12
C ALA A 202 -17.75 1.95 23.74
N LEU A 203 -16.52 2.20 23.25
CA LEU A 203 -15.29 1.62 23.78
C LEU A 203 -15.03 2.04 25.23
N VAL A 204 -15.16 3.33 25.54
CA VAL A 204 -15.03 3.86 26.90
C VAL A 204 -16.11 3.29 27.82
N ALA A 205 -17.34 3.14 27.35
CA ALA A 205 -18.42 2.54 28.12
C ALA A 205 -18.19 1.03 28.36
N ARG A 206 -17.70 0.29 27.35
CA ARG A 206 -17.40 -1.15 27.42
C ARG A 206 -16.32 -1.45 28.44
N LEU A 207 -15.21 -0.71 28.37
CA LEU A 207 -14.01 -0.96 29.17
C LEU A 207 -14.03 -0.23 30.52
N ASP A 208 -14.89 0.77 30.70
CA ASP A 208 -15.02 1.57 31.92
C ASP A 208 -13.66 1.97 32.54
N PRO A 209 -12.81 2.72 31.79
CA PRO A 209 -11.45 3.01 32.21
C PRO A 209 -11.38 4.03 33.35
N ALA A 210 -10.44 3.83 34.28
CA ALA A 210 -10.12 4.82 35.31
C ALA A 210 -9.30 6.00 34.74
N HIS A 211 -8.41 5.73 33.79
CA HIS A 211 -7.66 6.75 33.04
C HIS A 211 -7.74 6.53 31.52
N VAL A 212 -7.91 7.60 30.75
CA VAL A 212 -7.88 7.54 29.28
C VAL A 212 -6.75 8.40 28.72
N VAL A 213 -5.95 7.87 27.81
CA VAL A 213 -5.01 8.63 26.99
C VAL A 213 -5.51 8.60 25.56
N LEU A 214 -5.83 9.78 25.01
CA LEU A 214 -6.32 9.93 23.64
C LEU A 214 -5.27 10.62 22.77
N GLY A 215 -4.83 9.91 21.72
CA GLY A 215 -4.06 10.50 20.63
C GLY A 215 -4.97 11.27 19.67
N LEU A 216 -4.75 12.57 19.51
CA LEU A 216 -5.45 13.41 18.54
C LEU A 216 -4.50 13.88 17.46
N ARG A 217 -4.99 13.92 16.22
CA ARG A 217 -4.25 14.53 15.11
C ARG A 217 -4.61 16.01 14.97
N PRO A 218 -3.63 16.94 14.89
CA PRO A 218 -3.90 18.36 14.68
C PRO A 218 -4.72 18.67 13.42
N GLN A 219 -4.58 17.84 12.38
CA GLN A 219 -5.24 17.97 11.08
C GLN A 219 -6.68 17.43 11.04
N TRP A 220 -7.20 16.87 12.14
CA TRP A 220 -8.61 16.51 12.18
C TRP A 220 -9.51 17.76 12.22
N PRO A 221 -10.68 17.71 11.53
CA PRO A 221 -11.71 18.73 11.66
C PRO A 221 -12.00 19.08 13.13
N ALA A 222 -12.25 20.36 13.41
CA ALA A 222 -12.45 20.84 14.78
C ALA A 222 -13.65 20.18 15.47
N ASP A 223 -14.76 20.03 14.76
CA ASP A 223 -15.96 19.33 15.20
C ASP A 223 -15.70 17.86 15.56
N GLN A 224 -14.89 17.16 14.77
CA GLN A 224 -14.49 15.78 15.05
C GLN A 224 -13.61 15.68 16.31
N ARG A 225 -12.67 16.63 16.50
CA ARG A 225 -11.86 16.69 17.74
C ARG A 225 -12.72 17.00 18.96
N ASP A 226 -13.64 17.95 18.85
CA ASP A 226 -14.56 18.32 19.93
C ASP A 226 -15.46 17.16 20.31
N ALA A 227 -15.97 16.40 19.33
CA ALA A 227 -16.77 15.20 19.58
C ALA A 227 -15.96 14.09 20.29
N ALA A 228 -14.69 13.90 19.91
CA ALA A 228 -13.79 12.95 20.54
C ALA A 228 -13.48 13.34 22.01
N LEU A 229 -13.25 14.63 22.28
CA LEU A 229 -13.07 15.14 23.64
C LEU A 229 -14.36 15.03 24.46
N ALA A 230 -15.51 15.34 23.86
CA ALA A 230 -16.81 15.22 24.50
C ALA A 230 -17.11 13.77 24.92
N ALA A 231 -16.66 12.77 24.15
CA ALA A 231 -16.77 11.36 24.48
C ALA A 231 -16.05 10.97 25.79
N LEU A 232 -15.09 11.78 26.25
CA LEU A 232 -14.32 11.57 27.49
C LEU A 232 -14.82 12.42 28.67
N THR A 233 -15.88 13.20 28.49
CA THR A 233 -16.41 14.09 29.54
C THR A 233 -16.74 13.30 30.81
N GLY A 234 -16.25 13.76 31.96
CA GLY A 234 -16.45 13.09 33.25
C GLY A 234 -15.45 11.96 33.56
N ARG A 235 -14.45 11.74 32.70
CA ARG A 235 -13.34 10.79 32.93
C ARG A 235 -12.02 11.54 33.17
N THR A 236 -11.11 10.90 33.88
CA THR A 236 -9.72 11.37 33.97
C THR A 236 -9.02 11.08 32.65
N SER A 237 -8.85 12.10 31.81
CA SER A 237 -8.25 11.94 30.48
C SER A 237 -7.02 12.80 30.26
N ALA A 238 -6.03 12.26 29.54
CA ALA A 238 -4.92 13.01 28.96
C ALA A 238 -5.05 13.02 27.44
N VAL A 239 -4.82 14.18 26.83
CA VAL A 239 -4.82 14.35 25.38
C VAL A 239 -3.38 14.50 24.91
N ARG A 240 -3.00 13.72 23.89
CA ARG A 240 -1.70 13.83 23.23
C ARG A 240 -1.91 14.20 21.78
N TYR A 241 -1.30 15.30 21.34
CA TYR A 241 -1.28 15.63 19.92
C TYR A 241 -0.19 14.81 19.26
N LEU A 242 -0.56 14.00 18.29
CA LEU A 242 0.37 13.14 17.55
C LEU A 242 0.93 13.90 16.36
N ALA A 243 2.25 13.90 16.21
CA ALA A 243 2.91 14.39 15.01
C ALA A 243 2.65 13.43 13.82
N PRO A 244 2.77 13.91 12.57
CA PRO A 244 2.78 13.02 11.40
C PRO A 244 3.82 11.91 11.56
N GLY A 245 3.43 10.64 11.38
CA GLY A 245 4.31 9.47 11.55
C GLY A 245 4.28 8.80 12.93
N GLU A 246 3.79 9.47 13.99
CA GLU A 246 3.71 8.87 15.34
C GLU A 246 2.57 7.85 15.52
N LEU A 247 1.68 7.76 14.54
CA LEU A 247 0.55 6.84 14.58
C LEU A 247 0.90 5.54 13.86
N ARG A 248 0.97 4.44 14.62
CA ARG A 248 0.99 3.09 14.05
C ARG A 248 -0.36 2.74 13.44
N ARG A 249 -0.39 2.50 12.14
CA ARG A 249 -1.60 2.01 11.46
C ARG A 249 -1.96 0.63 12.02
N GLY A 250 -3.25 0.39 12.24
CA GLY A 250 -3.77 -0.92 12.61
C GLY A 250 -3.75 -1.26 14.09
N GLN A 251 -3.30 -0.34 14.94
CA GLN A 251 -3.57 -0.41 16.36
C GLN A 251 -4.70 0.56 16.69
N VAL A 252 -5.78 0.08 17.29
CA VAL A 252 -6.95 0.91 17.64
C VAL A 252 -6.90 1.34 19.10
N ALA A 253 -6.58 0.41 19.99
CA ALA A 253 -6.58 0.63 21.42
C ALA A 253 -5.59 -0.27 22.17
N GLN A 254 -5.11 0.20 23.32
CA GLN A 254 -4.46 -0.62 24.34
C GLN A 254 -5.13 -0.38 25.69
N TRP A 255 -5.23 -1.40 26.52
CA TRP A 255 -5.73 -1.21 27.89
C TRP A 255 -4.96 -2.04 28.90
N ARG A 256 -5.02 -1.61 30.16
CA ARG A 256 -4.32 -2.24 31.28
C ARG A 256 -5.29 -2.75 32.33
N ILE A 257 -5.05 -3.98 32.80
CA ILE A 257 -5.73 -4.60 33.94
C ILE A 257 -4.64 -5.13 34.88
N GLY A 258 -4.46 -4.48 36.03
CA GLY A 258 -3.32 -4.71 36.92
C GLY A 258 -2.01 -4.44 36.20
N ASP A 259 -1.10 -5.42 36.21
CA ASP A 259 0.20 -5.32 35.53
C ASP A 259 0.17 -5.79 34.07
N ARG A 260 -1.00 -6.23 33.57
CA ARG A 260 -1.14 -6.78 32.22
C ARG A 260 -1.71 -5.76 31.26
N TRP A 261 -0.99 -5.55 30.17
CA TRP A 261 -1.43 -4.77 29.02
C TRP A 261 -2.03 -5.68 27.95
N PHE A 262 -3.01 -5.13 27.25
CA PHE A 262 -3.68 -5.74 26.12
C PHE A 262 -3.68 -4.75 24.95
N SER A 263 -3.66 -5.26 23.73
CA SER A 263 -3.75 -4.44 22.51
C SER A 263 -4.83 -5.00 21.59
N LEU A 264 -5.60 -4.11 20.98
CA LEU A 264 -6.50 -4.39 19.86
C LEU A 264 -5.84 -3.92 18.57
N THR A 265 -5.48 -4.86 17.71
CA THR A 265 -4.84 -4.60 16.41
C THR A 265 -5.55 -5.30 15.27
N GLY A 266 -5.55 -4.76 14.06
CA GLY A 266 -6.18 -5.37 12.88
C GLY A 266 -6.75 -4.32 11.93
N SER A 267 -7.73 -4.72 11.11
CA SER A 267 -8.33 -3.88 10.07
C SER A 267 -9.35 -2.87 10.60
N ALA A 268 -9.92 -3.15 11.79
CA ALA A 268 -10.94 -2.31 12.38
C ALA A 268 -10.42 -0.89 12.65
N GLU A 269 -11.22 0.11 12.31
CA GLU A 269 -10.98 1.51 12.67
C GLU A 269 -11.87 1.94 13.85
N LEU A 270 -11.61 3.11 14.45
CA LEU A 270 -12.45 3.63 15.53
C LEU A 270 -13.73 4.30 14.99
N THR A 271 -14.58 3.48 14.34
CA THR A 271 -15.86 3.89 13.74
C THR A 271 -16.99 2.96 14.17
N GLU A 272 -18.22 3.46 14.14
CA GLU A 272 -19.42 2.72 14.56
C GLU A 272 -19.60 1.47 13.69
N ALA A 273 -19.39 1.62 12.38
CA ALA A 273 -19.47 0.55 11.41
C ALA A 273 -18.43 -0.56 11.63
N ALA A 274 -17.23 -0.24 12.12
CA ALA A 274 -16.19 -1.23 12.36
C ALA A 274 -16.30 -1.93 13.73
N LEU A 275 -16.64 -1.19 14.79
CA LEU A 275 -16.58 -1.71 16.16
C LEU A 275 -17.93 -2.12 16.75
N THR A 276 -19.00 -1.40 16.40
CA THR A 276 -20.26 -1.48 17.17
C THR A 276 -21.42 -2.08 16.40
N ARG A 277 -21.22 -2.42 15.12
CA ARG A 277 -22.23 -3.04 14.26
C ARG A 277 -21.74 -4.38 13.74
N SER A 278 -22.67 -5.32 13.60
CA SER A 278 -22.43 -6.55 12.85
C SER A 278 -22.47 -6.27 11.34
N VAL A 279 -21.97 -7.18 10.50
CA VAL A 279 -22.11 -7.08 9.04
C VAL A 279 -23.59 -6.98 8.62
N ALA A 280 -24.47 -7.76 9.27
CA ALA A 280 -25.90 -7.76 8.99
C ALA A 280 -26.59 -6.43 9.39
N ASP A 281 -26.06 -5.72 10.38
CA ASP A 281 -26.60 -4.44 10.88
C ASP A 281 -25.94 -3.21 10.18
N GLY A 282 -25.31 -3.43 9.03
CA GLY A 282 -24.65 -2.35 8.28
C GLY A 282 -23.30 -1.93 8.86
N GLY A 283 -22.60 -2.83 9.54
CA GLY A 283 -21.17 -2.70 9.87
C GLY A 283 -20.29 -3.20 8.73
N ASN A 284 -19.04 -2.74 8.66
CA ASN A 284 -18.04 -3.26 7.71
C ASN A 284 -17.74 -4.73 8.00
N CYS A 285 -17.17 -5.50 7.07
CA CYS A 285 -16.59 -6.80 7.42
C CYS A 285 -15.15 -6.62 7.92
N GLU A 286 -14.91 -6.78 9.23
CA GLU A 286 -13.63 -6.47 9.87
C GLU A 286 -13.01 -7.68 10.59
N LEU A 287 -11.67 -7.64 10.76
CA LEU A 287 -10.90 -8.56 11.58
C LEU A 287 -10.00 -7.78 12.56
N ALA A 288 -9.97 -8.22 13.81
CA ALA A 288 -9.04 -7.70 14.80
C ALA A 288 -8.48 -8.83 15.67
N VAL A 289 -7.39 -8.54 16.38
CA VAL A 289 -6.71 -9.45 17.28
C VAL A 289 -6.52 -8.75 18.62
N VAL A 290 -6.87 -9.45 19.70
CA VAL A 290 -6.51 -9.06 21.06
C VAL A 290 -5.22 -9.77 21.45
N LEU A 291 -4.20 -9.01 21.79
CA LEU A 291 -2.89 -9.52 22.21
C LEU A 291 -2.61 -9.19 23.68
N PRO A 292 -2.46 -10.19 24.56
CA PRO A 292 -2.02 -9.98 25.94
C PRO A 292 -0.50 -9.78 26.02
N GLY A 293 -0.05 -9.03 27.03
CA GLY A 293 1.38 -8.85 27.31
C GLY A 293 2.12 -7.94 26.33
N ALA A 294 1.39 -7.22 25.48
CA ALA A 294 1.96 -6.13 24.70
C ALA A 294 2.57 -5.13 25.68
N LYS A 295 3.87 -4.79 25.55
CA LYS A 295 4.42 -3.68 26.34
C LYS A 295 3.58 -2.44 26.03
N ALA A 296 3.28 -1.64 27.06
CA ALA A 296 2.71 -0.31 26.85
C ALA A 296 3.52 0.34 25.72
N SER A 297 2.87 0.68 24.62
CA SER A 297 3.61 1.20 23.48
C SER A 297 4.19 2.54 23.93
N THR A 298 5.51 2.61 24.09
CA THR A 298 6.22 3.89 24.15
C THR A 298 6.23 4.44 22.73
N LEU A 299 5.08 4.89 22.23
CA LEU A 299 4.98 5.67 21.00
C LEU A 299 5.60 7.05 21.29
N ALA A 300 6.93 7.04 21.29
CA ALA A 300 7.88 8.15 21.26
C ALA A 300 9.27 7.55 21.03
N GLN A 301 9.50 6.99 19.85
CA GLN A 301 10.84 7.01 19.24
C GLN A 301 10.70 7.37 17.78
N GLU A 302 11.55 8.32 17.39
CA GLU A 302 11.62 9.08 16.14
C GLU A 302 11.37 8.25 14.88
N GLY A 303 10.55 8.77 13.96
CA GLY A 303 10.35 8.14 12.65
C GLY A 303 9.32 8.85 11.77
N LEU A 304 9.66 8.96 10.49
CA LEU A 304 9.11 9.83 9.44
C LEU A 304 7.63 9.66 9.08
N ALA A 305 7.11 10.73 8.49
CA ALA A 305 5.72 11.01 8.17
C ALA A 305 5.01 9.98 7.27
N ALA A 306 3.72 9.77 7.54
CA ALA A 306 2.75 9.35 6.55
C ALA A 306 1.42 10.11 6.77
N ASP A 307 0.96 10.82 5.74
CA ASP A 307 -0.39 11.34 5.69
C ASP A 307 -1.36 10.18 5.41
N ALA A 308 -2.05 9.72 6.46
CA ALA A 308 -3.27 8.95 6.27
C ALA A 308 -4.38 9.92 5.84
N VAL A 309 -4.46 10.18 4.53
CA VAL A 309 -5.68 10.57 3.85
C VAL A 309 -6.57 9.33 3.81
N ALA A 310 -7.77 9.42 4.37
CA ALA A 310 -8.80 8.41 4.13
C ALA A 310 -9.03 8.36 2.62
N GLU A 311 -8.71 7.23 1.98
CA GLU A 311 -8.99 7.11 0.55
C GLU A 311 -10.51 7.27 0.37
N PRO A 312 -10.96 8.25 -0.43
CA PRO A 312 -12.39 8.40 -0.67
C PRO A 312 -12.89 7.11 -1.27
N LEU A 313 -13.87 6.49 -0.60
CA LEU A 313 -14.51 5.28 -1.10
C LEU A 313 -15.03 5.60 -2.51
N PRO A 314 -14.66 4.83 -3.54
CA PRO A 314 -15.20 5.01 -4.87
C PRO A 314 -16.73 4.92 -4.78
N VAL A 315 -17.41 5.98 -5.23
CA VAL A 315 -18.87 5.98 -5.27
C VAL A 315 -19.27 4.95 -6.31
N ARG A 316 -19.79 3.83 -5.84
CA ARG A 316 -20.26 2.77 -6.70
C ARG A 316 -21.48 3.26 -7.47
N ASP A 317 -21.47 3.05 -8.79
CA ASP A 317 -22.68 3.22 -9.57
C ASP A 317 -23.71 2.18 -9.12
N ALA A 318 -24.79 2.64 -8.48
CA ALA A 318 -25.87 1.78 -8.02
C ALA A 318 -26.53 0.98 -9.15
N ALA A 319 -26.40 1.43 -10.40
CA ALA A 319 -26.92 0.73 -11.58
C ALA A 319 -26.01 -0.40 -12.08
N ALA A 320 -24.72 -0.41 -11.71
CA ALA A 320 -23.77 -1.40 -12.19
C ALA A 320 -24.00 -2.78 -11.54
N PRO A 321 -24.03 -3.87 -12.35
CA PRO A 321 -24.07 -5.21 -11.81
C PRO A 321 -22.77 -5.50 -11.05
N VAL A 322 -22.83 -6.40 -10.07
CA VAL A 322 -21.64 -6.87 -9.34
C VAL A 322 -21.36 -8.29 -9.75
N LEU A 323 -20.28 -8.49 -10.47
CA LEU A 323 -19.79 -9.82 -10.82
C LEU A 323 -18.80 -10.27 -9.73
N LEU A 324 -19.16 -11.31 -8.98
CA LEU A 324 -18.35 -11.84 -7.88
C LEU A 324 -17.27 -12.81 -8.36
N GLY A 325 -17.49 -13.46 -9.50
CA GLY A 325 -16.52 -14.37 -10.09
C GLY A 325 -17.02 -15.02 -11.38
N ALA A 326 -16.08 -15.64 -12.09
CA ALA A 326 -16.30 -16.47 -13.25
C ALA A 326 -15.54 -17.81 -13.12
N ALA A 327 -16.15 -18.93 -13.51
CA ALA A 327 -15.54 -20.25 -13.55
C ALA A 327 -15.70 -20.90 -14.94
N ALA A 328 -14.60 -21.44 -15.46
CA ALA A 328 -14.56 -22.17 -16.72
C ALA A 328 -14.71 -23.69 -16.45
N GLU A 329 -15.84 -24.28 -16.84
CA GLU A 329 -16.21 -25.65 -16.53
C GLU A 329 -16.73 -26.37 -17.78
N GLY A 330 -16.00 -27.39 -18.26
CA GLY A 330 -16.51 -28.31 -19.28
C GLY A 330 -17.02 -27.66 -20.58
N GLY A 331 -16.39 -26.57 -21.03
CA GLY A 331 -16.83 -25.81 -22.22
C GLY A 331 -17.97 -24.81 -21.95
N SER A 332 -18.28 -24.56 -20.68
CA SER A 332 -19.22 -23.55 -20.24
C SER A 332 -18.56 -22.52 -19.33
N LEU A 333 -19.19 -21.34 -19.25
CA LEU A 333 -18.80 -20.26 -18.35
C LEU A 333 -19.88 -20.10 -17.29
N ARG A 334 -19.56 -20.43 -16.04
CA ARG A 334 -20.41 -20.13 -14.88
C ARG A 334 -20.06 -18.77 -14.32
N VAL A 335 -21.06 -17.93 -14.07
CA VAL A 335 -20.90 -16.60 -13.48
C VAL A 335 -21.75 -16.47 -12.22
N ALA A 336 -21.24 -15.71 -11.24
CA ALA A 336 -21.93 -15.39 -10.01
C ALA A 336 -22.02 -13.87 -9.82
N LEU A 337 -23.23 -13.36 -9.64
CA LEU A 337 -23.55 -11.96 -9.35
C LEU A 337 -23.85 -11.78 -7.86
N ALA A 338 -23.61 -10.59 -7.30
CA ALA A 338 -23.94 -10.31 -5.90
C ALA A 338 -25.45 -10.31 -5.61
N GLY A 339 -26.31 -10.29 -6.63
CA GLY A 339 -27.74 -10.31 -6.41
C GLY A 339 -28.52 -10.64 -7.67
N ALA A 340 -29.73 -11.13 -7.48
CA ALA A 340 -30.69 -11.33 -8.55
C ALA A 340 -31.22 -9.96 -9.01
N GLY A 341 -30.68 -9.43 -10.11
CA GLY A 341 -31.12 -8.16 -10.68
C GLY A 341 -32.54 -8.22 -11.24
N THR A 342 -33.20 -7.06 -11.34
CA THR A 342 -34.54 -6.94 -11.97
C THR A 342 -34.49 -6.89 -13.49
N ALA A 343 -33.30 -6.63 -14.06
CA ALA A 343 -33.03 -6.63 -15.48
C ALA A 343 -32.07 -7.76 -15.84
N ALA A 344 -32.10 -8.17 -17.12
CA ALA A 344 -31.13 -9.11 -17.64
C ALA A 344 -29.74 -8.44 -17.74
N VAL A 345 -28.68 -9.18 -17.46
CA VAL A 345 -27.31 -8.68 -17.40
C VAL A 345 -26.48 -9.33 -18.51
N THR A 346 -25.87 -8.53 -19.37
CA THR A 346 -25.02 -9.03 -20.45
C THR A 346 -23.66 -9.43 -19.91
N ILE A 347 -23.15 -10.58 -20.32
CA ILE A 347 -21.80 -11.05 -19.99
C ILE A 347 -20.92 -10.94 -21.21
N ALA A 348 -19.80 -10.25 -21.06
CA ALA A 348 -18.77 -10.12 -22.08
C ALA A 348 -17.45 -10.70 -21.57
N VAL A 349 -16.65 -11.21 -22.51
CA VAL A 349 -15.34 -11.77 -22.24
C VAL A 349 -14.29 -11.13 -23.12
N SER A 350 -13.05 -11.12 -22.63
CA SER A 350 -11.88 -10.67 -23.38
C SER A 350 -10.67 -11.54 -23.03
N PRO A 351 -9.79 -11.87 -24.01
CA PRO A 351 -8.58 -12.65 -23.73
C PRO A 351 -7.53 -11.90 -22.89
N ASP A 352 -7.55 -10.58 -22.91
CA ASP A 352 -6.50 -9.69 -22.38
C ASP A 352 -7.04 -8.40 -21.73
N ALA A 353 -8.36 -8.29 -21.61
CA ALA A 353 -9.11 -7.11 -21.16
C ALA A 353 -8.89 -5.81 -21.97
N SER A 354 -8.17 -5.84 -23.09
CA SER A 354 -7.85 -4.64 -23.86
C SER A 354 -9.09 -3.99 -24.49
N ALA A 355 -9.01 -2.68 -24.73
CA ALA A 355 -10.08 -1.95 -25.41
C ALA A 355 -10.34 -2.54 -26.81
N GLY A 356 -11.60 -2.88 -27.10
CA GLY A 356 -12.00 -3.45 -28.39
C GLY A 356 -11.90 -4.98 -28.50
N SER A 357 -11.31 -5.68 -27.53
CA SER A 357 -11.25 -7.16 -27.53
C SER A 357 -12.45 -7.83 -26.84
N TRP A 358 -13.32 -7.03 -26.23
CA TRP A 358 -14.52 -7.49 -25.53
C TRP A 358 -15.59 -8.00 -26.50
N ARG A 359 -16.05 -9.24 -26.29
CA ARG A 359 -17.17 -9.85 -27.03
C ARG A 359 -18.24 -10.35 -26.07
N THR A 360 -19.51 -10.13 -26.43
CA THR A 360 -20.64 -10.70 -25.67
C THR A 360 -20.70 -12.21 -25.86
N VAL A 361 -20.88 -12.95 -24.77
CA VAL A 361 -21.01 -14.42 -24.77
C VAL A 361 -22.40 -14.90 -24.35
N GLY A 362 -23.20 -14.03 -23.73
CA GLY A 362 -24.59 -14.29 -23.44
C GLY A 362 -25.13 -13.37 -22.35
N THR A 363 -26.23 -13.76 -21.74
CA THR A 363 -26.98 -12.91 -20.80
C THR A 363 -27.43 -13.74 -19.60
N VAL A 364 -27.26 -13.19 -18.40
CA VAL A 364 -27.88 -13.70 -17.18
C VAL A 364 -29.32 -13.19 -17.13
N PRO A 365 -30.35 -14.08 -17.10
CA PRO A 365 -31.73 -13.65 -17.01
C PRO A 365 -32.02 -12.85 -15.72
N ALA A 366 -32.99 -11.94 -15.79
CA ALA A 366 -33.50 -11.26 -14.60
C ALA A 366 -33.94 -12.28 -13.52
N GLY A 367 -33.76 -11.92 -12.25
CA GLY A 367 -34.09 -12.78 -11.12
C GLY A 367 -33.06 -13.89 -10.84
N ARG A 368 -31.92 -13.93 -11.54
CA ARG A 368 -30.86 -14.91 -11.31
C ARG A 368 -29.58 -14.24 -10.80
N ALA A 369 -29.03 -14.77 -9.71
CA ALA A 369 -27.70 -14.40 -9.21
C ALA A 369 -26.61 -15.31 -9.78
N GLU A 370 -26.96 -16.50 -10.26
CA GLU A 370 -26.02 -17.44 -10.88
C GLU A 370 -26.55 -17.93 -12.22
N HIS A 371 -25.64 -18.13 -13.17
CA HIS A 371 -25.99 -18.66 -14.48
C HIS A 371 -24.81 -19.38 -15.14
N VAL A 372 -25.13 -20.37 -15.97
CA VAL A 372 -24.18 -21.11 -16.79
C VAL A 372 -24.43 -20.76 -18.25
N LEU A 373 -23.41 -20.22 -18.90
CA LEU A 373 -23.43 -19.80 -20.29
C LEU A 373 -22.75 -20.88 -21.15
N ALA A 374 -23.36 -21.22 -22.28
CA ALA A 374 -22.74 -22.08 -23.30
C ALA A 374 -21.65 -21.28 -24.05
N ALA A 375 -20.51 -21.09 -23.40
CA ALA A 375 -19.38 -20.34 -23.90
C ALA A 375 -18.07 -21.03 -23.52
N GLU A 376 -17.32 -21.45 -24.53
CA GLU A 376 -15.98 -22.01 -24.32
C GLU A 376 -15.01 -20.86 -24.04
N VAL A 377 -14.47 -20.85 -22.82
CA VAL A 377 -13.53 -19.84 -22.34
C VAL A 377 -12.34 -20.53 -21.68
N ALA A 378 -11.14 -20.05 -21.98
CA ALA A 378 -9.93 -20.52 -21.33
C ALA A 378 -9.80 -19.90 -19.93
N PRO A 379 -9.19 -20.58 -18.95
CA PRO A 379 -8.87 -19.95 -17.68
C PRO A 379 -7.99 -18.70 -17.86
N GLY A 380 -8.25 -17.68 -17.04
CA GLY A 380 -7.68 -16.34 -17.14
C GLY A 380 -8.29 -15.44 -18.21
N THR A 381 -9.35 -15.88 -18.90
CA THR A 381 -10.15 -14.97 -19.73
C THR A 381 -10.80 -13.93 -18.83
N ALA A 382 -10.64 -12.65 -19.14
CA ALA A 382 -11.30 -11.55 -18.45
C ALA A 382 -12.80 -11.58 -18.72
N VAL A 383 -13.62 -11.35 -17.68
CA VAL A 383 -15.07 -11.40 -17.73
C VAL A 383 -15.63 -10.16 -17.06
N ARG A 384 -16.62 -9.52 -17.70
CA ARG A 384 -17.38 -8.41 -17.12
C ARG A 384 -18.87 -8.60 -17.35
N ALA A 385 -19.65 -8.01 -16.45
CA ALA A 385 -21.10 -7.93 -16.54
C ALA A 385 -21.51 -6.49 -16.88
N SER A 386 -22.54 -6.32 -17.68
CA SER A 386 -23.03 -5.02 -18.14
C SER A 386 -24.56 -4.94 -18.01
N SER A 387 -25.06 -3.84 -17.47
CA SER A 387 -26.50 -3.53 -17.41
C SER A 387 -26.80 -2.25 -18.21
N PRO A 388 -27.94 -2.17 -18.92
CA PRO A 388 -28.34 -0.94 -19.57
C PRO A 388 -28.73 0.12 -18.53
N ARG A 389 -28.32 1.37 -18.74
CA ARG A 389 -28.74 2.53 -17.97
C ARG A 389 -29.97 3.20 -18.62
N ALA A 390 -30.71 3.97 -17.82
CA ALA A 390 -31.89 4.71 -18.29
C ALA A 390 -31.56 5.81 -19.32
N ASP A 391 -30.31 6.30 -19.31
CA ASP A 391 -29.79 7.30 -20.26
C ASP A 391 -29.37 6.69 -21.61
N GLY A 392 -29.54 5.37 -21.80
CA GLY A 392 -29.12 4.63 -22.98
C GLY A 392 -27.66 4.16 -22.95
N GLY A 393 -26.91 4.46 -21.89
CA GLY A 393 -25.57 3.94 -21.64
C GLY A 393 -25.55 2.52 -21.07
N SER A 394 -24.36 2.03 -20.73
CA SER A 394 -24.15 0.77 -20.00
C SER A 394 -23.38 1.04 -18.72
N ALA A 395 -23.75 0.35 -17.65
CA ALA A 395 -22.98 0.29 -16.41
C ALA A 395 -22.27 -1.08 -16.36
N ASP A 396 -20.95 -1.06 -16.30
CA ASP A 396 -20.13 -2.27 -16.28
C ASP A 396 -19.72 -2.61 -14.85
N SER A 397 -19.64 -3.90 -14.55
CA SER A 397 -19.06 -4.42 -13.30
C SER A 397 -17.54 -4.28 -13.31
N ALA A 398 -16.93 -4.45 -12.14
CA ALA A 398 -15.51 -4.81 -12.07
C ALA A 398 -15.22 -6.08 -12.90
N VAL A 399 -13.99 -6.18 -13.41
CA VAL A 399 -13.53 -7.35 -14.17
C VAL A 399 -13.11 -8.46 -13.20
N VAL A 400 -13.53 -9.68 -13.50
CA VAL A 400 -13.04 -10.91 -12.87
C VAL A 400 -12.43 -11.81 -13.94
N TYR A 401 -11.75 -12.88 -13.53
CA TYR A 401 -11.06 -13.77 -14.46
C TYR A 401 -11.63 -15.19 -14.34
N ALA A 402 -11.91 -15.82 -15.48
CA ALA A 402 -12.46 -17.17 -15.51
C ALA A 402 -11.47 -18.15 -14.84
N TYR A 403 -11.90 -18.77 -13.75
CA TYR A 403 -11.08 -19.71 -12.98
C TYR A 403 -11.31 -21.16 -13.43
N GLY A 404 -10.24 -21.91 -13.63
CA GLY A 404 -10.29 -23.34 -13.98
C GLY A 404 -10.01 -24.26 -12.79
N ALA A 405 -11.03 -24.61 -12.00
CA ALA A 405 -10.87 -25.42 -10.78
C ALA A 405 -10.18 -26.78 -11.03
N ALA A 406 -10.55 -27.48 -12.12
CA ALA A 406 -9.92 -28.74 -12.50
C ALA A 406 -8.43 -28.59 -12.85
N GLN A 407 -8.05 -27.50 -13.53
CA GLN A 407 -6.65 -27.21 -13.87
C GLN A 407 -5.83 -26.80 -12.64
N ALA A 408 -6.45 -26.12 -11.67
CA ALA A 408 -5.82 -25.81 -10.40
C ALA A 408 -5.56 -27.10 -9.57
N ALA A 409 -6.56 -27.97 -9.44
CA ALA A 409 -6.43 -29.25 -8.74
C ALA A 409 -5.38 -30.17 -9.38
N GLN A 410 -5.33 -30.26 -10.72
CA GLN A 410 -4.37 -31.08 -11.43
C GLN A 410 -2.91 -30.61 -11.23
N ARG A 411 -2.70 -29.30 -11.12
CA ARG A 411 -1.37 -28.73 -10.83
C ARG A 411 -0.95 -29.01 -9.39
N ALA A 412 -1.85 -28.84 -8.42
CA ALA A 412 -1.56 -29.19 -7.03
C ALA A 412 -1.16 -30.67 -6.88
N ALA A 413 -1.89 -31.57 -7.54
CA ALA A 413 -1.58 -33.00 -7.55
C ALA A 413 -0.22 -33.30 -8.23
N SER A 414 0.07 -32.65 -9.36
CA SER A 414 1.33 -32.82 -10.09
C SER A 414 2.53 -32.32 -9.30
N ALA A 415 2.37 -31.19 -8.60
CA ALA A 415 3.38 -30.62 -7.72
C ALA A 415 3.65 -31.50 -6.49
N GLY A 416 2.60 -32.05 -5.88
CA GLY A 416 2.70 -33.04 -4.80
C GLY A 416 3.44 -34.31 -5.24
N ALA A 417 3.11 -34.85 -6.42
CA ALA A 417 3.77 -36.03 -6.98
C ALA A 417 5.25 -35.78 -7.37
N ALA A 418 5.59 -34.56 -7.79
CA ALA A 418 6.97 -34.17 -8.07
C ALA A 418 7.78 -33.98 -6.79
N ALA A 419 7.19 -33.39 -5.74
CA ALA A 419 7.81 -33.25 -4.43
C ALA A 419 8.09 -34.61 -3.77
N ALA A 420 7.12 -35.54 -3.83
CA ALA A 420 7.29 -36.91 -3.34
C ALA A 420 8.42 -37.66 -4.07
N ARG A 421 8.57 -37.46 -5.39
CA ARG A 421 9.67 -38.05 -6.17
C ARG A 421 11.05 -37.49 -5.83
N VAL A 422 11.14 -36.19 -5.53
CA VAL A 422 12.40 -35.57 -5.08
C VAL A 422 12.76 -36.03 -3.65
N ALA A 423 11.77 -36.21 -2.77
CA ALA A 423 11.97 -36.75 -1.43
C ALA A 423 12.33 -38.25 -1.41
N ALA A 424 11.90 -39.01 -2.43
CA ALA A 424 12.15 -40.45 -2.56
C ALA A 424 13.43 -40.79 -3.36
N ALA A 425 14.14 -39.80 -3.91
CA ALA A 425 15.42 -40.04 -4.58
C ALA A 425 16.49 -40.41 -3.52
N PRO A 426 17.32 -41.44 -3.75
CA PRO A 426 18.38 -41.79 -2.80
C PRO A 426 19.34 -40.61 -2.66
N ALA A 427 19.59 -40.20 -1.41
CA ALA A 427 20.47 -39.09 -1.10
C ALA A 427 21.85 -39.31 -1.74
N VAL A 428 22.20 -38.47 -2.71
CA VAL A 428 23.59 -38.35 -3.16
C VAL A 428 24.36 -37.80 -1.95
N PRO A 429 25.44 -38.45 -1.48
CA PRO A 429 26.21 -37.95 -0.36
C PRO A 429 26.83 -36.61 -0.76
N VAL A 430 26.26 -35.52 -0.25
CA VAL A 430 26.86 -34.19 -0.33
C VAL A 430 27.95 -34.17 0.72
N THR A 431 29.20 -34.00 0.28
CA THR A 431 30.36 -33.80 1.16
C THR A 431 30.07 -32.59 2.07
N PRO A 432 30.16 -32.73 3.40
CA PRO A 432 29.88 -31.62 4.30
C PRO A 432 30.91 -30.50 4.06
N VAL A 433 30.41 -29.31 3.76
CA VAL A 433 31.21 -28.08 3.84
C VAL A 433 31.57 -27.88 5.31
N ALA A 434 32.86 -27.67 5.59
CA ALA A 434 33.37 -27.49 6.94
C ALA A 434 32.62 -26.33 7.65
N PRO A 435 32.29 -26.48 8.95
CA PRO A 435 31.62 -25.44 9.69
C PRO A 435 32.50 -24.19 9.79
N VAL A 436 31.91 -23.04 9.47
CA VAL A 436 32.49 -21.73 9.79
C VAL A 436 32.61 -21.65 11.32
N ALA A 437 33.81 -21.31 11.80
CA ALA A 437 34.10 -21.20 13.22
C ALA A 437 33.19 -20.15 13.88
N PRO A 438 32.71 -20.39 15.12
CA PRO A 438 31.89 -19.42 15.84
C PRO A 438 32.69 -18.15 16.14
N VAL A 439 32.10 -17.01 15.84
CA VAL A 439 32.58 -15.69 16.29
C VAL A 439 32.53 -15.66 17.82
N ALA A 440 33.66 -15.31 18.44
CA ALA A 440 33.78 -15.23 19.89
C ALA A 440 32.80 -14.19 20.48
N PRO A 441 32.22 -14.43 21.67
CA PRO A 441 31.36 -13.46 22.32
C PRO A 441 32.15 -12.21 22.72
N VAL A 442 31.60 -11.04 22.37
CA VAL A 442 32.06 -9.74 22.86
C VAL A 442 31.79 -9.69 24.37
N ALA A 443 32.84 -9.43 25.15
CA ALA A 443 32.76 -9.31 26.60
C ALA A 443 31.87 -8.11 27.01
N PRO A 444 31.06 -8.23 28.08
CA PRO A 444 30.27 -7.11 28.56
C PRO A 444 31.17 -5.98 29.08
N ALA A 445 30.87 -4.76 28.65
CA ALA A 445 31.50 -3.56 29.18
C ALA A 445 31.26 -3.43 30.69
N ALA A 446 32.30 -3.10 31.43
CA ALA A 446 32.25 -2.88 32.87
C ALA A 446 31.28 -1.73 33.23
N PRO A 447 30.58 -1.79 34.38
CA PRO A 447 29.66 -0.76 34.79
C PRO A 447 30.41 0.53 35.16
N VAL A 448 30.02 1.63 34.53
CA VAL A 448 30.45 2.98 34.91
C VAL A 448 29.81 3.34 36.26
N ALA A 449 30.64 3.69 37.22
CA ALA A 449 30.23 4.08 38.56
C ALA A 449 29.39 5.38 38.53
N THR A 450 28.21 5.32 39.14
CA THR A 450 27.34 6.48 39.38
C THR A 450 27.90 7.30 40.55
N PRO A 451 28.04 8.63 40.43
CA PRO A 451 28.37 9.47 41.58
C PRO A 451 27.16 9.62 42.51
N ALA A 452 27.44 9.56 43.80
CA ALA A 452 26.48 9.63 44.90
C ALA A 452 25.69 10.96 44.91
N PRO A 453 24.40 10.94 45.32
CA PRO A 453 23.62 12.16 45.47
C PRO A 453 24.06 12.94 46.70
N ALA A 454 24.34 14.22 46.51
CA ALA A 454 24.59 15.18 47.58
C ALA A 454 23.30 15.41 48.39
N ALA A 455 23.43 15.34 49.70
CA ALA A 455 22.38 15.62 50.66
C ALA A 455 21.91 17.07 50.58
N VAL A 456 20.59 17.28 50.51
CA VAL A 456 19.95 18.57 50.78
C VAL A 456 19.02 18.40 51.98
N ALA A 457 19.28 19.21 53.00
CA ALA A 457 18.56 19.29 54.26
C ALA A 457 17.18 19.98 54.12
N PRO A 458 16.29 19.87 55.11
CA PRO A 458 14.87 20.17 54.96
C PRO A 458 14.58 21.66 55.15
N ALA A 459 13.60 22.18 54.41
CA ALA A 459 12.99 23.47 54.69
C ALA A 459 11.47 23.32 54.87
N THR A 460 11.00 24.04 55.86
CA THR A 460 9.75 23.96 56.60
C THR A 460 8.55 24.58 55.89
N SER A 461 7.37 24.08 56.28
CA SER A 461 6.03 24.61 56.02
C SER A 461 5.87 26.10 56.37
N ALA A 462 5.11 26.84 55.55
CA ALA A 462 4.34 28.00 56.00
C ALA A 462 3.10 28.24 55.12
N THR A 463 2.07 28.70 55.80
CA THR A 463 0.64 28.86 55.52
C THR A 463 0.23 30.00 54.56
N ALA A 464 -0.92 29.76 53.90
CA ALA A 464 -2.07 30.63 53.63
C ALA A 464 -1.89 32.15 53.34
N ALA A 465 -2.54 32.65 52.27
CA ALA A 465 -3.73 33.54 52.35
C ALA A 465 -4.11 34.15 50.97
N ALA A 466 -5.33 34.66 50.94
CA ALA A 466 -6.22 34.99 49.82
C ALA A 466 -5.96 36.32 49.04
N ALA A 467 -6.88 36.59 48.09
CA ALA A 467 -7.28 37.86 47.44
C ALA A 467 -6.69 38.06 46.02
N ALA A 468 -7.32 38.71 45.04
CA ALA A 468 -8.69 39.15 44.77
C ALA A 468 -8.70 39.70 43.32
N ALA A 469 -9.85 39.55 42.65
CA ALA A 469 -10.41 40.19 41.47
C ALA A 469 -9.73 41.37 40.69
N ALA A 470 -9.85 41.23 39.35
CA ALA A 470 -10.22 42.23 38.30
C ALA A 470 -9.11 43.09 37.66
N PRO A 471 -9.41 43.81 36.54
CA PRO A 471 -9.79 43.32 35.21
C PRO A 471 -8.84 43.86 34.10
N VAL A 472 -8.86 43.29 32.89
CA VAL A 472 -8.11 43.86 31.74
C VAL A 472 -9.02 44.26 30.59
N SER A 473 -8.72 45.47 30.12
CA SER A 473 -9.46 46.32 29.20
C SER A 473 -9.25 45.94 27.74
N SER A 474 -10.32 46.13 26.97
CA SER A 474 -10.36 46.15 25.51
C SER A 474 -9.47 47.27 24.94
N ALA A 475 -8.75 47.00 23.86
CA ALA A 475 -8.23 48.02 22.95
C ALA A 475 -8.30 47.52 21.50
N SER A 476 -8.93 48.38 20.69
CA SER A 476 -9.25 48.28 19.27
C SER A 476 -8.03 48.48 18.36
N VAL A 477 -8.01 47.76 17.24
CA VAL A 477 -7.03 47.90 16.15
C VAL A 477 -7.60 48.80 15.05
N THR A 478 -6.80 49.77 14.61
CA THR A 478 -7.05 50.67 13.47
C THR A 478 -6.05 50.33 12.35
N PRO A 479 -6.41 50.36 11.06
CA PRO A 479 -5.55 49.91 9.97
C PRO A 479 -4.58 51.01 9.49
N ALA A 480 -3.37 50.61 9.10
CA ALA A 480 -2.35 51.49 8.50
C ALA A 480 -2.28 51.33 6.98
N ALA A 481 -2.04 52.46 6.33
CA ALA A 481 -2.19 52.73 4.90
C ALA A 481 -0.96 52.34 4.05
N ILE A 482 -1.26 52.19 2.76
CA ILE A 482 -0.39 51.88 1.62
C ILE A 482 0.49 53.09 1.25
N ALA A 483 1.73 52.83 0.82
CA ALA A 483 2.64 53.78 0.18
C ALA A 483 3.33 53.15 -1.06
N PRO A 484 3.84 53.94 -2.03
CA PRO A 484 3.71 53.64 -3.46
C PRO A 484 4.98 53.15 -4.19
N ALA A 485 4.74 52.74 -5.44
CA ALA A 485 5.63 52.12 -6.42
C ALA A 485 6.85 52.97 -6.86
N VAL A 486 7.95 52.26 -7.15
CA VAL A 486 9.21 52.78 -7.71
C VAL A 486 9.44 52.18 -9.11
N ALA A 487 9.85 53.02 -10.06
CA ALA A 487 10.04 52.69 -11.48
C ALA A 487 11.38 51.95 -11.77
N PRO A 488 11.47 51.17 -12.86
CA PRO A 488 12.64 50.33 -13.16
C PRO A 488 13.78 51.08 -13.86
N ARG A 489 15.02 50.64 -13.59
CA ARG A 489 16.27 51.07 -14.23
C ARG A 489 16.61 50.15 -15.43
N PRO A 490 17.28 50.66 -16.48
CA PRO A 490 17.61 49.88 -17.68
C PRO A 490 18.84 48.97 -17.47
N VAL A 491 18.76 47.76 -18.00
CA VAL A 491 19.81 46.72 -18.00
C VAL A 491 20.77 46.93 -19.17
N ALA A 492 22.07 46.81 -18.90
CA ALA A 492 23.16 46.89 -19.89
C ALA A 492 23.42 45.53 -20.55
N ALA A 493 23.89 45.56 -21.80
CA ALA A 493 24.18 44.37 -22.62
C ALA A 493 25.42 43.58 -22.14
N PRO A 494 25.45 42.25 -22.29
CA PRO A 494 26.60 41.43 -21.89
C PRO A 494 27.72 41.38 -22.95
N GLU A 495 28.97 41.32 -22.47
CA GLU A 495 30.20 41.10 -23.24
C GLU A 495 30.42 39.61 -23.58
N PRO A 496 31.22 39.29 -24.62
CA PRO A 496 31.39 37.91 -25.11
C PRO A 496 32.40 37.10 -24.28
N VAL A 497 32.01 35.87 -23.93
CA VAL A 497 32.80 34.88 -23.20
C VAL A 497 33.87 34.23 -24.10
N ARG A 498 35.08 34.03 -23.56
CA ARG A 498 36.21 33.31 -24.20
C ARG A 498 36.14 31.80 -23.91
N PRO A 499 36.70 30.94 -24.78
CA PRO A 499 36.58 29.50 -24.63
C PRO A 499 37.61 28.96 -23.62
N VAL A 500 37.16 28.05 -22.75
CA VAL A 500 38.04 27.20 -21.93
C VAL A 500 37.97 25.78 -22.47
N SER A 501 39.14 25.17 -22.60
CA SER A 501 39.40 23.87 -23.22
C SER A 501 39.99 22.92 -22.19
N ALA A 502 39.78 21.62 -22.47
CA ALA A 502 40.48 20.42 -21.99
C ALA A 502 39.87 19.65 -20.80
N TYR A 503 39.03 18.68 -21.14
CA TYR A 503 38.78 17.46 -20.37
C TYR A 503 40.07 16.62 -20.27
N ALA A 504 40.42 16.22 -19.05
CA ALA A 504 41.45 15.22 -18.78
C ALA A 504 40.79 13.92 -18.30
N SER A 505 41.15 12.82 -18.96
CA SER A 505 40.64 11.47 -18.71
C SER A 505 41.33 10.81 -17.50
N SER A 506 40.54 10.27 -16.57
CA SER A 506 40.91 9.16 -15.68
C SER A 506 39.60 8.57 -15.14
N GLY A 507 39.23 7.33 -15.44
CA GLY A 507 39.77 6.17 -14.74
C GLY A 507 38.63 5.59 -13.90
N THR A 508 38.10 4.44 -14.33
CA THR A 508 37.02 3.71 -13.65
C THR A 508 37.50 3.20 -12.29
N ASP A 509 37.16 3.91 -11.21
CA ASP A 509 37.02 3.37 -9.86
C ASP A 509 36.25 4.37 -8.97
N SER A 510 35.27 3.86 -8.19
CA SER A 510 34.34 4.58 -7.29
C SER A 510 33.28 5.51 -7.91
N LEU A 511 32.06 4.99 -8.08
CA LEU A 511 30.83 5.77 -8.33
C LEU A 511 29.82 5.52 -7.20
N ILE A 512 30.09 6.11 -6.04
CA ILE A 512 29.07 6.59 -5.10
C ILE A 512 29.60 7.99 -4.73
N GLY A 513 28.93 9.03 -5.23
CA GLY A 513 29.41 10.42 -5.12
C GLY A 513 29.50 10.88 -3.66
N ASP A 514 30.44 11.79 -3.40
CA ASP A 514 30.48 12.59 -2.18
C ASP A 514 29.17 13.41 -2.11
N ASP A 515 28.38 13.21 -1.05
CA ASP A 515 27.14 13.97 -0.76
C ASP A 515 27.40 15.47 -0.46
N ASP A 516 28.66 15.90 -0.46
CA ASP A 516 29.12 17.24 -0.08
C ASP A 516 29.51 18.13 -1.27
N ALA A 517 29.19 17.76 -2.51
CA ALA A 517 29.45 18.63 -3.67
C ALA A 517 28.59 19.92 -3.59
N GLU A 518 29.23 21.08 -3.61
CA GLU A 518 28.52 22.36 -3.65
C GLU A 518 27.61 22.43 -4.90
N PRO A 519 26.36 22.91 -4.77
CA PRO A 519 25.45 23.02 -5.90
C PRO A 519 26.01 23.97 -6.96
N SER A 520 25.76 23.66 -8.24
CA SER A 520 26.17 24.52 -9.36
C SER A 520 25.47 25.89 -9.30
N GLU A 521 26.10 26.91 -9.86
CA GLU A 521 25.52 28.26 -9.94
C GLU A 521 24.16 28.26 -10.66
N ALA A 522 24.03 27.44 -11.70
CA ALA A 522 22.78 27.26 -12.44
C ALA A 522 21.66 26.63 -11.58
N LEU A 523 22.00 25.68 -10.71
CA LEU A 523 21.02 25.11 -9.77
C LEU A 523 20.59 26.12 -8.72
N LEU A 524 21.52 26.93 -8.22
CA LEU A 524 21.21 27.99 -7.26
C LEU A 524 20.27 29.05 -7.86
N GLU A 525 20.48 29.43 -9.13
CA GLU A 525 19.58 30.35 -9.83
C GLU A 525 18.16 29.77 -9.95
N LEU A 526 18.01 28.50 -10.34
CA LEU A 526 16.72 27.82 -10.38
C LEU A 526 16.04 27.74 -9.01
N LEU A 527 16.79 27.48 -7.94
CA LEU A 527 16.24 27.42 -6.59
C LEU A 527 15.74 28.79 -6.10
N VAL A 528 16.39 29.88 -6.52
CA VAL A 528 15.93 31.24 -6.25
C VAL A 528 14.63 31.54 -6.97
N GLU A 529 14.48 31.06 -8.22
CA GLU A 529 13.26 31.27 -9.02
C GLU A 529 12.10 30.36 -8.57
N HIS A 530 12.41 29.14 -8.11
CA HIS A 530 11.44 28.09 -7.80
C HIS A 530 11.68 27.46 -6.43
N ALA A 531 11.18 28.09 -5.36
CA ALA A 531 11.36 27.58 -3.98
C ALA A 531 10.81 26.15 -3.76
N GLU A 532 9.75 25.77 -4.48
CA GLU A 532 9.15 24.42 -4.44
C GLU A 532 10.12 23.33 -4.95
N LEU A 533 11.12 23.72 -5.75
CA LEU A 533 12.15 22.81 -6.25
C LEU A 533 13.08 22.32 -5.13
N GLU A 534 13.35 23.16 -4.12
CA GLU A 534 14.19 22.77 -2.98
C GLU A 534 13.57 21.62 -2.20
N GLU A 535 12.26 21.71 -1.91
CA GLU A 535 11.51 20.65 -1.23
C GLU A 535 11.48 19.35 -2.06
N LEU A 536 11.35 19.45 -3.38
CA LEU A 536 11.40 18.29 -4.27
C LEU A 536 12.78 17.63 -4.26
N LEU A 537 13.86 18.43 -4.34
CA LEU A 537 15.24 17.91 -4.31
C LEU A 537 15.56 17.26 -2.97
N ASP A 538 15.09 17.83 -1.86
CA ASP A 538 15.23 17.22 -0.54
C ASP A 538 14.47 15.89 -0.42
N SER A 539 13.30 15.79 -1.07
CA SER A 539 12.58 14.52 -1.18
C SER A 539 13.36 13.47 -1.98
N PHE A 540 14.05 13.87 -3.06
CA PHE A 540 14.93 12.97 -3.82
C PHE A 540 16.15 12.52 -2.99
N ARG A 541 16.85 13.46 -2.33
CA ARG A 541 17.98 13.16 -1.43
C ARG A 541 17.57 12.21 -0.30
N SER A 542 16.42 12.46 0.32
CA SER A 542 15.86 11.59 1.36
C SER A 542 15.53 10.18 0.86
N SER A 543 15.30 10.02 -0.45
CA SER A 543 15.09 8.74 -1.11
C SER A 543 16.41 8.04 -1.50
N GLY A 544 17.56 8.61 -1.11
CA GLY A 544 18.90 8.13 -1.44
C GLY A 544 19.31 8.42 -2.88
N TRP A 545 18.74 9.47 -3.49
CA TRP A 545 19.10 9.92 -4.84
C TRP A 545 20.05 11.11 -4.73
N SER A 546 21.17 11.05 -5.44
CA SER A 546 21.99 12.23 -5.68
C SER A 546 21.47 12.92 -6.93
N VAL A 547 21.30 14.24 -6.84
CA VAL A 547 20.75 15.08 -7.92
C VAL A 547 21.71 16.21 -8.18
N ALA A 548 22.12 16.35 -9.44
CA ALA A 548 22.89 17.47 -9.94
C ALA A 548 22.17 18.11 -11.12
N TYR A 549 22.51 19.36 -11.39
CA TYR A 549 22.01 20.09 -12.56
C TYR A 549 23.16 20.87 -13.17
N ASP A 550 23.44 20.59 -14.44
CA ASP A 550 24.55 21.21 -15.17
C ASP A 550 24.15 21.42 -16.63
N ASP A 551 24.45 22.60 -17.18
CA ASP A 551 24.17 22.97 -18.58
C ASP A 551 22.77 22.56 -19.10
N GLY A 552 21.72 22.74 -18.29
CA GLY A 552 20.34 22.42 -18.68
C GLY A 552 19.96 20.93 -18.54
N LEU A 553 20.87 20.08 -18.07
CA LEU A 553 20.67 18.65 -17.87
C LEU A 553 20.59 18.29 -16.39
N TRP A 554 19.48 17.66 -16.00
CA TRP A 554 19.34 17.04 -14.68
C TRP A 554 20.04 15.68 -14.64
N GLU A 555 20.91 15.48 -13.67
CA GLU A 555 21.61 14.21 -13.46
C GLU A 555 21.16 13.57 -12.16
N LEU A 556 20.66 12.34 -12.25
CA LEU A 556 20.22 11.56 -11.09
C LEU A 556 21.06 10.31 -10.96
N SER A 557 21.55 10.02 -9.77
CA SER A 557 22.25 8.76 -9.47
C SER A 557 21.79 8.15 -8.14
N GLY A 558 21.87 6.82 -8.05
CA GLY A 558 21.48 6.09 -6.84
C GLY A 558 21.53 4.57 -7.03
N THR A 559 20.93 3.83 -6.08
CA THR A 559 21.16 2.37 -5.96
C THR A 559 20.22 1.48 -6.79
N TRP A 560 19.46 2.06 -7.72
CA TRP A 560 18.46 1.34 -8.52
C TRP A 560 19.05 0.47 -9.64
N THR A 561 18.35 -0.62 -9.93
CA THR A 561 18.67 -1.56 -11.02
C THR A 561 18.06 -1.15 -12.36
N ASN A 562 16.92 -0.47 -12.34
CA ASN A 562 16.25 0.06 -13.53
C ASN A 562 16.05 1.58 -13.37
N PRO A 563 16.77 2.42 -14.15
CA PRO A 563 16.68 3.87 -14.02
C PRO A 563 15.43 4.48 -14.65
N VAL A 564 14.63 3.71 -15.42
CA VAL A 564 13.49 4.26 -16.18
C VAL A 564 12.35 4.81 -15.31
N PRO A 565 11.83 4.09 -14.29
CA PRO A 565 10.76 4.63 -13.45
C PRO A 565 11.21 5.89 -12.69
N VAL A 566 12.46 5.89 -12.24
CA VAL A 566 13.09 7.00 -11.51
C VAL A 566 13.17 8.23 -12.42
N ALA A 567 13.70 8.07 -13.62
CA ALA A 567 13.80 9.15 -14.59
C ALA A 567 12.42 9.70 -14.97
N ALA A 568 11.45 8.83 -15.21
CA ALA A 568 10.11 9.24 -15.65
C ALA A 568 9.37 10.03 -14.56
N ARG A 569 9.46 9.56 -13.31
CA ARG A 569 8.93 10.27 -12.14
C ARG A 569 9.60 11.62 -11.95
N ALA A 570 10.93 11.66 -11.97
CA ALA A 570 11.68 12.89 -11.77
C ALA A 570 11.41 13.93 -12.87
N ALA A 571 11.43 13.51 -14.15
CA ALA A 571 11.15 14.40 -15.28
C ALA A 571 9.76 15.01 -15.20
N GLU A 572 8.75 14.24 -14.78
CA GLU A 572 7.39 14.74 -14.61
C GLU A 572 7.28 15.70 -13.41
N GLN A 573 7.89 15.38 -12.27
CA GLN A 573 7.83 16.23 -11.07
C GLN A 573 8.58 17.55 -11.27
N ILE A 574 9.77 17.51 -11.88
CA ILE A 574 10.57 18.69 -12.20
C ILE A 574 9.84 19.55 -13.23
N GLY A 575 9.33 18.95 -14.32
CA GLY A 575 8.62 19.69 -15.37
C GLY A 575 7.28 20.30 -14.96
N ARG A 576 6.74 19.96 -13.77
CA ARG A 576 5.60 20.67 -13.18
C ARG A 576 6.00 21.97 -12.48
N ILE A 577 7.21 22.02 -11.95
CA ILE A 577 7.73 23.14 -11.14
C ILE A 577 8.49 24.11 -12.04
N VAL A 578 9.42 23.59 -12.84
CA VAL A 578 10.27 24.36 -13.75
C VAL A 578 9.58 24.41 -15.12
N PRO A 579 9.09 25.59 -15.56
CA PRO A 579 8.41 25.70 -16.84
C PRO A 579 9.39 25.48 -18.00
N GLY A 580 9.01 24.63 -18.95
CA GLY A 580 9.77 24.35 -20.17
C GLY A 580 10.22 22.89 -20.29
N SER A 581 11.13 22.64 -21.23
CA SER A 581 11.69 21.32 -21.50
C SER A 581 12.54 20.83 -20.33
N THR A 582 12.25 19.63 -19.83
CA THR A 582 13.07 18.94 -18.83
C THR A 582 13.96 17.90 -19.52
N LEU A 583 15.27 18.11 -19.50
CA LEU A 583 16.27 17.14 -19.95
C LEU A 583 16.85 16.43 -18.73
N LEU A 584 16.83 15.10 -18.71
CA LEU A 584 17.18 14.33 -17.53
C LEU A 584 17.93 13.04 -17.88
N ARG A 585 19.06 12.79 -17.21
CA ARG A 585 19.82 11.55 -17.26
C ARG A 585 19.78 10.88 -15.89
N ALA A 586 19.24 9.66 -15.82
CA ALA A 586 19.28 8.86 -14.60
C ALA A 586 20.23 7.67 -14.76
N GLN A 587 21.18 7.55 -13.85
CA GLN A 587 22.22 6.53 -13.84
C GLN A 587 21.95 5.47 -12.76
N GLY A 588 21.76 4.24 -13.19
CA GLY A 588 21.76 3.06 -12.31
C GLY A 588 23.10 2.36 -12.30
N LYS A 589 23.19 1.21 -11.60
CA LYS A 589 24.46 0.47 -11.39
C LYS A 589 25.24 0.10 -12.66
N SER A 590 24.54 -0.22 -13.75
CA SER A 590 25.15 -0.71 -15.00
C SER A 590 24.58 -0.11 -16.28
N THR A 591 23.58 0.75 -16.15
CA THR A 591 22.85 1.34 -17.29
C THR A 591 22.36 2.73 -16.91
N TRP A 592 22.24 3.61 -17.90
CA TRP A 592 21.59 4.89 -17.74
C TRP A 592 20.43 5.02 -18.74
N VAL A 593 19.48 5.88 -18.39
CA VAL A 593 18.41 6.33 -19.28
C VAL A 593 18.47 7.86 -19.37
N PHE A 594 18.25 8.36 -20.57
CA PHE A 594 17.99 9.77 -20.82
C PHE A 594 16.53 9.97 -21.19
N LEU A 595 15.92 11.00 -20.64
CA LEU A 595 14.59 11.49 -20.95
C LEU A 595 14.63 12.97 -21.31
N ALA A 596 13.94 13.32 -22.38
CA ALA A 596 13.59 14.69 -22.71
C ALA A 596 12.07 14.79 -22.65
N TRP A 597 11.55 15.64 -21.76
CA TRP A 597 10.13 15.78 -21.45
C TRP A 597 9.66 17.22 -21.66
N ASP A 598 8.66 17.41 -22.51
CA ASP A 598 7.91 18.65 -22.64
C ASP A 598 6.46 18.27 -22.98
N ALA A 599 5.55 18.41 -22.00
CA ALA A 599 4.22 17.83 -22.11
C ALA A 599 3.49 18.32 -23.39
N PRO A 600 2.92 17.41 -24.20
CA PRO A 600 2.68 15.99 -23.93
C PRO A 600 3.77 15.01 -24.45
N ASP A 601 4.86 15.50 -24.99
CA ASP A 601 5.86 14.71 -25.71
C ASP A 601 7.04 14.27 -24.82
N LEU A 602 7.40 12.99 -24.95
CA LEU A 602 8.57 12.41 -24.29
C LEU A 602 9.46 11.73 -25.32
N ALA A 603 10.76 12.01 -25.27
CA ALA A 603 11.77 11.22 -25.95
C ALA A 603 12.67 10.51 -24.93
N MET A 604 12.96 9.23 -25.17
CA MET A 604 13.77 8.39 -24.28
C MET A 604 14.89 7.69 -25.04
N LEU A 605 16.06 7.61 -24.43
CA LEU A 605 17.20 6.80 -24.87
C LEU A 605 17.73 5.95 -23.72
N LEU A 606 17.85 4.64 -23.96
CA LEU A 606 18.56 3.74 -23.05
C LEU A 606 19.99 3.52 -23.55
N SER A 607 20.95 3.52 -22.61
CA SER A 607 22.37 3.34 -22.92
C SER A 607 22.68 2.03 -23.67
N ASN A 608 21.94 0.96 -23.39
CA ASN A 608 22.17 -0.36 -23.97
C ASN A 608 21.43 -0.61 -25.30
N GLN A 609 20.37 0.13 -25.61
CA GLN A 609 19.56 -0.08 -26.82
C GLN A 609 19.96 0.85 -27.97
N GLN A 610 20.50 2.04 -27.68
CA GLN A 610 20.92 3.02 -28.69
C GLN A 610 19.81 3.35 -29.73
N ILE A 611 18.55 3.23 -29.29
CA ILE A 611 17.34 3.50 -30.07
C ILE A 611 16.53 4.54 -29.30
N TRP A 612 16.22 5.64 -29.97
CA TRP A 612 15.29 6.63 -29.48
C TRP A 612 13.87 6.07 -29.49
N ARG A 613 13.13 6.34 -28.42
CA ARG A 613 11.70 6.06 -28.32
C ARG A 613 10.96 7.36 -28.05
N SER A 614 9.96 7.66 -28.87
CA SER A 614 9.10 8.82 -28.68
C SER A 614 7.70 8.39 -28.25
N TYR A 615 7.16 9.09 -27.27
CA TYR A 615 5.82 8.90 -26.72
C TYR A 615 5.09 10.24 -26.73
N THR A 616 3.78 10.18 -26.85
CA THR A 616 2.89 11.33 -26.68
C THR A 616 1.80 10.91 -25.70
N PHE A 617 1.65 11.65 -24.60
CA PHE A 617 0.71 11.33 -23.53
C PHE A 617 -0.54 12.19 -23.62
N ALA A 618 -1.71 11.55 -23.50
CA ALA A 618 -2.97 12.24 -23.28
C ALA A 618 -3.38 12.10 -21.81
N ALA A 619 -3.85 13.19 -21.19
CA ALA A 619 -4.37 13.13 -19.83
C ALA A 619 -5.50 12.06 -19.74
N PRO A 620 -5.54 11.24 -18.69
CA PRO A 620 -4.76 11.33 -17.44
C PRO A 620 -3.41 10.58 -17.46
N SER A 621 -2.97 10.05 -18.59
CA SER A 621 -1.69 9.33 -18.69
C SER A 621 -0.50 10.29 -18.54
N SER A 622 0.55 9.84 -17.87
CA SER A 622 1.78 10.60 -17.66
C SER A 622 3.01 9.69 -17.75
N PRO A 623 4.23 10.22 -17.95
CA PRO A 623 5.44 9.43 -17.93
C PRO A 623 5.60 8.61 -16.64
N ALA A 624 5.36 9.20 -15.46
CA ALA A 624 5.49 8.48 -14.20
C ALA A 624 4.54 7.27 -14.14
N ASN A 625 3.28 7.45 -14.55
CA ASN A 625 2.28 6.38 -14.54
C ASN A 625 2.63 5.29 -15.58
N SER A 626 3.00 5.68 -16.79
CA SER A 626 3.25 4.72 -17.88
C SER A 626 4.55 3.93 -17.73
N PHE A 627 5.52 4.43 -16.95
CA PHE A 627 6.81 3.76 -16.73
C PHE A 627 7.02 3.29 -15.29
N ALA A 628 6.01 3.37 -14.41
CA ALA A 628 6.11 2.90 -13.02
C ALA A 628 6.57 1.44 -12.91
N SER A 629 6.16 0.58 -13.85
CA SER A 629 6.53 -0.83 -13.90
C SER A 629 7.99 -1.07 -14.30
N GLY A 630 8.63 -0.07 -14.91
CA GLY A 630 9.95 -0.17 -15.55
C GLY A 630 9.93 -0.91 -16.88
N ASP A 631 8.76 -1.34 -17.36
CA ASP A 631 8.62 -1.95 -18.67
C ASP A 631 8.39 -0.87 -19.75
N ILE A 632 9.28 -0.88 -20.73
CA ILE A 632 9.29 0.06 -21.84
C ILE A 632 8.52 -0.53 -23.04
N ALA A 633 8.11 -1.80 -22.97
CA ALA A 633 7.34 -2.47 -24.01
C ALA A 633 5.84 -2.19 -23.93
N GLY A 634 5.32 -1.84 -22.75
CA GLY A 634 3.89 -1.59 -22.53
C GLY A 634 3.35 -0.30 -23.16
N ALA A 635 4.18 0.73 -23.30
CA ALA A 635 3.77 2.00 -23.89
C ALA A 635 4.02 2.04 -25.42
N PRO A 636 2.99 2.33 -26.25
CA PRO A 636 3.18 2.47 -27.69
C PRO A 636 4.18 3.60 -27.98
N SER A 637 5.28 3.25 -28.65
CA SER A 637 6.36 4.18 -29.00
C SER A 637 6.70 4.16 -30.47
N LEU A 638 7.09 5.32 -30.99
CA LEU A 638 7.80 5.43 -32.26
C LEU A 638 9.30 5.20 -31.99
N LYS A 639 9.88 4.22 -32.69
CA LYS A 639 11.31 3.86 -32.55
C LYS A 639 12.12 4.47 -33.68
N SER A 640 13.20 5.16 -33.34
CA SER A 640 14.17 5.68 -34.32
C SER A 640 15.60 5.30 -33.92
N PRO A 641 16.40 4.69 -34.81
CA PRO A 641 17.82 4.47 -34.52
C PRO A 641 18.55 5.79 -34.28
N ARG A 642 19.42 5.85 -33.26
CA ARG A 642 20.22 7.05 -32.93
C ARG A 642 20.98 7.63 -34.12
N ALA A 643 21.49 6.76 -34.99
CA ALA A 643 22.26 7.14 -36.19
C ALA A 643 21.45 7.94 -37.24
N LYS A 644 20.12 7.98 -37.14
CA LYS A 644 19.25 8.75 -38.05
C LYS A 644 19.00 10.20 -37.61
N GLY A 645 19.58 10.63 -36.48
CA GLY A 645 19.35 11.95 -35.90
C GLY A 645 18.21 11.97 -34.86
N ALA A 646 17.90 13.16 -34.35
CA ALA A 646 16.83 13.37 -33.39
C ALA A 646 15.46 13.00 -33.99
N PRO A 647 14.65 12.16 -33.31
CA PRO A 647 13.23 12.01 -33.66
C PRO A 647 12.50 13.36 -33.59
N PRO A 648 11.38 13.55 -34.31
CA PRO A 648 10.66 14.83 -34.31
C PRO A 648 10.27 15.35 -32.92
N ALA A 649 9.85 14.46 -32.01
CA ALA A 649 9.54 14.85 -30.63
C ALA A 649 10.77 15.39 -29.90
N LEU A 650 11.91 14.68 -29.98
CA LEU A 650 13.16 15.15 -29.38
C LEU A 650 13.63 16.46 -30.00
N ALA A 651 13.54 16.61 -31.33
CA ALA A 651 13.95 17.83 -32.01
C ALA A 651 13.18 19.06 -31.52
N ARG A 652 11.86 18.94 -31.29
CA ARG A 652 11.05 20.01 -30.72
C ARG A 652 11.45 20.36 -29.29
N ILE A 653 11.66 19.33 -28.45
CA ILE A 653 12.03 19.52 -27.04
C ILE A 653 13.41 20.20 -26.94
N LEU A 654 14.35 19.80 -27.80
CA LEU A 654 15.69 20.38 -27.90
C LEU A 654 15.68 21.82 -28.41
N GLU A 655 14.87 22.12 -29.42
CA GLU A 655 14.67 23.49 -29.90
C GLU A 655 14.11 24.39 -28.79
N ALA A 656 13.12 23.91 -28.02
CA ALA A 656 12.56 24.64 -26.89
C ALA A 656 13.57 24.79 -25.73
N ALA A 657 14.49 23.84 -25.56
CA ALA A 657 15.58 23.91 -24.60
C ALA A 657 16.79 24.76 -25.08
N GLY A 658 16.79 25.21 -26.35
CA GLY A 658 17.93 25.92 -26.94
C GLY A 658 19.19 25.07 -27.08
N LEU A 659 19.06 23.74 -27.19
CA LEU A 659 20.17 22.79 -27.23
C LEU A 659 20.23 22.07 -28.58
N GLU A 660 21.40 22.03 -29.22
CA GLU A 660 21.55 21.29 -30.49
C GLU A 660 21.67 19.77 -30.26
N TYR A 661 21.21 18.96 -31.22
CA TYR A 661 21.27 17.49 -31.07
C TYR A 661 22.69 16.95 -30.91
N THR A 662 23.69 17.60 -31.52
CA THR A 662 25.10 17.22 -31.36
C THR A 662 25.61 17.55 -29.97
N GLU A 663 25.23 18.70 -29.41
CA GLU A 663 25.59 19.11 -28.04
C GLU A 663 24.98 18.16 -27.01
N LEU A 664 23.71 17.75 -27.21
CA LEU A 664 23.10 16.70 -26.38
C LEU A 664 23.92 15.41 -26.41
N LEU A 665 24.38 14.97 -27.59
CA LEU A 665 25.17 13.74 -27.68
C LEU A 665 26.52 13.90 -26.98
N ASP A 666 27.15 15.06 -27.05
CA ASP A 666 28.39 15.32 -26.32
C ASP A 666 28.14 15.26 -24.80
N LEU A 667 27.05 15.87 -24.31
CA LEU A 667 26.65 15.79 -22.89
C LEU A 667 26.35 14.36 -22.42
N LEU A 668 25.69 13.54 -23.25
CA LEU A 668 25.32 12.18 -22.85
C LEU A 668 26.49 11.20 -22.79
N TYR A 669 27.59 11.48 -23.49
CA TYR A 669 28.73 10.58 -23.65
C TYR A 669 30.09 11.18 -23.23
N ALA A 670 30.11 12.39 -22.70
CA ALA A 670 31.18 12.90 -21.84
C ALA A 670 31.24 12.08 -20.54
#